data_AF-A0A2A6CNG7-F1
#
_entry.id   AF-A0A2A6CNG7-F1
#
_cell.length_a   1.000
_cell.length_b   1.000
_cell.length_c   1.000
_cell.angle_alpha   90.00
_cell.angle_beta   90.00
_cell.angle_gamma   90.00
#
_symmetry.space_group_name_H-M   'P 1'
#
loop_
_entity.id
_entity.type
_entity.pdbx_description
1 polymer ?
#
loop_
_entity_poly.entity_id
_entity_poly.type
_entity_poly.pdbx_seq_one_letter_code
_entity_poly.pdbx_strand_id
1 'polypeptide(L)'
;MLDWEQFATVRFDTNELIAISTAKEFSYSRAQKWMREHEMFSIQIVVIYLLAIFVMKQFMRSREPFKLACPIRAWNISIACLSGACAAGMTAEFFTTLFHRGVNGTSLCSSSDTFFHGVNGFFLWAYHIIRLFEFTDTLFIILRKQPLLFIHWYHHALTLYISWYTFARPSPFSRYGIYVNAIIHTAMYTYYFLRASKIHVPLFIAKAITAAQIVQFVIVFWSVAAPAVIKFGYGMPCELDTSGWLLALFMDLCYLYLFIDFYRGKYNKKSENREQAEKREKKLENLIKMISAERLWVVKFNATELYDIITAHKFDRHRAGRWMDDHIVFTFQAGFLYLVTIFSLQKWMQNREAFKLQFPVAAWNFSIALLSGVCAAIITPEFFSNLAEQGFEATLCSTREEVFSGAPGLAIFLLIFARLPEFMDTLFIVLRKQPLLFIHYYHHAFTLCFTWSTYSFYAPASRHPAYVNALIHTVMYSYYFATTLKFRPPAFVARCITLAQIVQFVYIFYTLVHLTTLFLTLGDACLQDPTGLAWTWFMDISYLYLFVDFYMNKYTASKKPKDSLKLPCLNNVYKDRTVFITGASGFLGKVMIEKMLHALPGIKRIYVLIRPSKGKSGADRWNELVKSELFNRVRRDGPTALDKVVAVEGDIALPDLGISPADLKRVLAETSMVFHCAATIRFNLPLKEAANLNMQGVRRLITLCHRMPLLKCYLHCSTCYVGADRKGTLVEERLYEPLCDPHKLIEASEWMRDDVFECISRGACKSFGNTYCFTKALAEASTLLPQHSYSPPPPPFGAHIVVKDAAGLPAIIFRPSVVGNVWRDGIPGWADAFQGVAAMFAACGTGAIARVPLAERDFFDFVPVDAVSSAMIAAAAHRACSSAPGIPVVHCNSSTLNPLYFTEHRPAVMEAAFKYPLDNIMATPVFSMLGSDPLERRMHRLRASHLGPALDRIGALVGRKPYWGRAYGRIAEAYTELTKFGANYAFATRNLLVLRDCLTDEDKETFNFDVRQVDWKAYLFDVWLGMKVFLMKDNIVDHERVRAARRNVRLMQLKDALVTFVMCYLCTALLTGSMTAWHIFLPLTAIMHGYCSVFTYQPCGIASIHDYKKRVEDAMGEPLKPMKS
;
A
#
# COMPACT_ATOMS: atom_id res chain seq x y z
N MET A 1 -0.17 10.88 47.47
CA MET A 1 1.24 10.45 47.57
C MET A 1 1.31 9.04 47.03
N LEU A 2 2.23 8.80 46.11
CA LEU A 2 2.29 7.57 45.33
C LEU A 2 3.67 7.00 45.60
N ASP A 3 3.71 5.80 46.18
CA ASP A 3 4.92 5.20 46.72
C ASP A 3 5.86 4.81 45.56
N TRP A 4 6.99 5.47 45.49
CA TRP A 4 7.92 5.41 44.38
C TRP A 4 8.83 4.18 44.40
N GLU A 5 9.10 3.61 45.58
CA GLU A 5 9.64 2.25 45.64
C GLU A 5 8.67 1.28 44.97
N GLN A 6 7.36 1.50 45.12
CA GLN A 6 6.30 0.72 44.49
C GLN A 6 6.23 0.92 42.96
N PHE A 7 6.64 2.08 42.43
CA PHE A 7 6.70 2.33 40.98
C PHE A 7 8.05 1.95 40.32
N ALA A 8 9.19 1.99 41.02
CA ALA A 8 10.47 1.54 40.45
C ALA A 8 10.67 0.02 40.60
N THR A 9 10.15 -0.59 41.66
CA THR A 9 10.15 -2.04 41.78
C THR A 9 8.95 -2.60 41.03
N VAL A 10 9.19 -3.36 39.96
CA VAL A 10 8.14 -4.15 39.30
C VAL A 10 7.75 -5.29 40.25
N ARG A 11 6.93 -4.99 41.26
CA ARG A 11 6.34 -5.98 42.15
C ARG A 11 5.07 -6.47 41.48
N PHE A 12 5.12 -7.69 40.98
CA PHE A 12 3.97 -8.41 40.48
C PHE A 12 3.82 -9.66 41.34
N ASP A 13 2.84 -9.65 42.26
CA ASP A 13 2.61 -10.79 43.15
C ASP A 13 1.93 -11.93 42.40
N THR A 14 2.76 -12.75 41.76
CA THR A 14 2.35 -13.96 41.02
C THR A 14 1.71 -15.01 41.93
N ASN A 15 2.13 -15.11 43.19
CA ASN A 15 1.60 -16.10 44.13
C ASN A 15 0.16 -15.76 44.49
N GLU A 16 -0.10 -14.48 44.78
CA GLU A 16 -1.45 -14.02 45.08
C GLU A 16 -2.37 -14.07 43.85
N LEU A 17 -1.85 -13.78 42.65
CA LEU A 17 -2.58 -13.97 41.40
C LEU A 17 -3.00 -15.44 41.20
N ILE A 18 -2.08 -16.39 41.45
CA ILE A 18 -2.37 -17.83 41.37
C ILE A 18 -3.39 -18.21 42.44
N ALA A 19 -3.26 -17.70 43.66
CA ALA A 19 -4.18 -17.97 44.75
C ALA A 19 -5.61 -17.44 44.46
N ILE A 20 -5.74 -16.25 43.84
CA ILE A 20 -7.04 -15.70 43.41
C ILE A 20 -7.64 -16.54 42.27
N SER A 21 -6.82 -16.96 41.30
CA SER A 21 -7.30 -17.74 40.13
C SER A 21 -7.69 -19.18 40.46
N THR A 22 -7.11 -19.76 41.52
CA THR A 22 -7.34 -21.16 41.92
C THR A 22 -8.22 -21.30 43.16
N ALA A 23 -8.69 -20.18 43.75
CA ALA A 23 -9.56 -20.20 44.91
C ALA A 23 -10.88 -20.94 44.60
N LYS A 24 -11.30 -21.81 45.52
CA LYS A 24 -12.57 -22.54 45.42
C LYS A 24 -13.78 -21.60 45.40
N GLU A 25 -13.69 -20.48 46.11
CA GLU A 25 -14.65 -19.39 46.10
C GLU A 25 -13.95 -18.07 45.76
N PHE A 26 -14.49 -17.34 44.78
CA PHE A 26 -13.92 -16.07 44.36
C PHE A 26 -14.27 -14.95 45.35
N SER A 27 -13.23 -14.30 45.89
CA SER A 27 -13.36 -13.16 46.78
C SER A 27 -13.06 -11.85 46.04
N TYR A 28 -14.11 -11.04 45.82
CA TYR A 28 -13.96 -9.73 45.20
C TYR A 28 -13.03 -8.82 46.00
N SER A 29 -13.17 -8.77 47.33
CA SER A 29 -12.36 -7.88 48.16
C SER A 29 -10.87 -8.20 48.05
N ARG A 30 -10.52 -9.50 47.95
CA ARG A 30 -9.15 -9.97 47.71
C ARG A 30 -8.64 -9.58 46.32
N ALA A 31 -9.43 -9.84 45.28
CA ALA A 31 -9.07 -9.50 43.89
C ALA A 31 -8.97 -7.99 43.65
N GLN A 32 -9.89 -7.22 44.22
CA GLN A 32 -9.95 -5.76 44.14
C GLN A 32 -8.76 -5.13 44.88
N LYS A 33 -8.41 -5.66 46.06
CA LYS A 33 -7.21 -5.24 46.80
C LYS A 33 -5.95 -5.47 45.97
N TRP A 34 -5.79 -6.67 45.40
CA TRP A 34 -4.65 -6.99 44.54
C TRP A 34 -4.56 -6.06 43.32
N MET A 35 -5.68 -5.82 42.62
CA MET A 35 -5.70 -4.92 41.45
C MET A 35 -5.37 -3.47 41.82
N ARG A 36 -5.82 -2.97 42.99
CA ARG A 36 -5.47 -1.64 43.51
C ARG A 36 -3.98 -1.53 43.84
N GLU A 37 -3.42 -2.53 44.52
CA GLU A 37 -2.00 -2.56 44.87
C GLU A 37 -1.08 -2.64 43.63
N HIS A 38 -1.61 -3.18 42.52
CA HIS A 38 -0.90 -3.31 41.25
C HIS A 38 -1.38 -2.30 40.18
N GLU A 39 -2.03 -1.20 40.56
CA GLU A 39 -2.46 -0.17 39.62
C GLU A 39 -1.25 0.46 38.88
N MET A 40 -0.14 0.67 39.60
CA MET A 40 1.11 1.18 39.01
C MET A 40 1.75 0.22 38.02
N PHE A 41 1.66 -1.08 38.28
CA PHE A 41 2.13 -2.09 37.36
C PHE A 41 1.44 -1.98 35.99
N SER A 42 0.15 -1.62 35.97
CA SER A 42 -0.59 -1.40 34.71
C SER A 42 -0.04 -0.24 33.87
N ILE A 43 0.47 0.81 34.53
CA ILE A 43 1.12 1.95 33.86
C ILE A 43 2.52 1.55 33.38
N GLN A 44 3.31 0.92 34.24
CA GLN A 44 4.65 0.43 33.90
C GLN A 44 4.62 -0.49 32.67
N ILE A 45 3.69 -1.44 32.63
CA ILE A 45 3.59 -2.39 31.52
C ILE A 45 3.13 -1.70 30.22
N VAL A 46 2.29 -0.67 30.29
CA VAL A 46 1.94 0.17 29.12
C VAL A 46 3.19 0.88 28.60
N VAL A 47 4.01 1.46 29.48
CA VAL A 47 5.28 2.12 29.08
C VAL A 47 6.23 1.12 28.45
N ILE A 48 6.43 -0.06 29.08
CA ILE A 48 7.26 -1.14 28.53
C ILE A 48 6.74 -1.59 27.17
N TYR A 49 5.43 -1.76 27.03
CA TYR A 49 4.78 -2.13 25.78
C TYR A 49 5.03 -1.10 24.67
N LEU A 50 4.89 0.20 24.97
CA LEU A 50 5.19 1.27 24.01
C LEU A 50 6.67 1.25 23.61
N LEU A 51 7.60 1.12 24.56
CA LEU A 51 9.04 0.98 24.29
C LEU A 51 9.34 -0.26 23.43
N ALA A 52 8.73 -1.40 23.75
CA ALA A 52 8.88 -2.65 23.01
C ALA A 52 8.43 -2.50 21.55
N ILE A 53 7.37 -1.74 21.25
CA ILE A 53 6.97 -1.44 19.86
C ILE A 53 8.12 -0.78 19.09
N PHE A 54 8.79 0.20 19.68
CA PHE A 54 9.89 0.93 19.02
C PHE A 54 11.12 0.04 18.83
N VAL A 55 11.56 -0.63 19.90
CA VAL A 55 12.72 -1.54 19.86
C VAL A 55 12.49 -2.65 18.84
N MET A 56 11.31 -3.27 18.85
CA MET A 56 10.99 -4.35 17.92
C MET A 56 10.84 -3.87 16.48
N LYS A 57 10.27 -2.68 16.23
CA LYS A 57 10.23 -2.10 14.87
C LYS A 57 11.63 -1.84 14.32
N GLN A 58 12.52 -1.30 15.15
CA GLN A 58 13.91 -1.06 14.77
C GLN A 58 14.67 -2.38 14.55
N PHE A 59 14.50 -3.35 15.45
CA PHE A 59 15.06 -4.70 15.33
C PHE A 59 14.60 -5.41 14.05
N MET A 60 13.33 -5.23 13.66
CA MET A 60 12.77 -5.81 12.45
C MET A 60 13.16 -5.05 11.18
N ARG A 61 13.71 -3.83 11.24
CA ARG A 61 13.98 -2.99 10.05
C ARG A 61 14.86 -3.70 9.02
N SER A 62 15.93 -4.36 9.47
CA SER A 62 16.90 -5.06 8.63
C SER A 62 16.63 -6.57 8.44
N ARG A 63 15.57 -7.12 9.03
CA ARG A 63 15.29 -8.58 9.04
C ARG A 63 14.11 -8.98 8.16
N GLU A 64 14.01 -10.24 7.77
CA GLU A 64 12.83 -10.77 7.09
C GLU A 64 11.65 -11.01 8.07
N PRO A 65 10.38 -10.99 7.60
CA PRO A 65 9.22 -11.25 8.47
C PRO A 65 9.19 -12.71 8.97
N PHE A 66 8.92 -12.90 10.27
CA PHE A 66 8.88 -14.22 10.89
C PHE A 66 7.64 -15.04 10.46
N LYS A 67 7.83 -16.35 10.25
CA LYS A 67 6.77 -17.30 9.91
C LYS A 67 6.05 -17.82 11.18
N LEU A 68 5.17 -17.02 11.75
CA LEU A 68 4.51 -17.31 13.04
C LEU A 68 3.12 -17.97 12.92
N ALA A 69 2.90 -18.82 11.92
CA ALA A 69 1.57 -19.37 11.64
C ALA A 69 1.01 -20.25 12.78
N CYS A 70 1.83 -21.13 13.37
CA CYS A 70 1.38 -21.99 14.47
C CYS A 70 1.13 -21.21 15.78
N PRO A 71 2.06 -20.35 16.25
CA PRO A 71 1.83 -19.53 17.43
C PRO A 71 0.59 -18.64 17.33
N ILE A 72 0.34 -18.03 16.17
CA ILE A 72 -0.82 -17.15 15.98
C ILE A 72 -2.15 -17.92 16.00
N ARG A 73 -2.18 -19.14 15.45
CA ARG A 73 -3.38 -19.98 15.53
C ARG A 73 -3.68 -20.37 16.97
N ALA A 74 -2.68 -20.87 17.69
CA ALA A 74 -2.81 -21.23 19.10
C ALA A 74 -3.23 -20.02 19.94
N TRP A 75 -2.62 -18.86 19.70
CA TRP A 75 -2.96 -17.62 20.39
C TRP A 75 -4.41 -17.19 20.16
N ASN A 76 -4.82 -17.07 18.90
CA ASN A 76 -6.16 -16.58 18.56
C ASN A 76 -7.27 -17.50 19.09
N ILE A 77 -7.08 -18.83 19.05
CA ILE A 77 -8.08 -19.76 19.61
C ILE A 77 -8.13 -19.67 21.15
N SER A 78 -6.98 -19.51 21.82
CA SER A 78 -6.94 -19.35 23.27
C SER A 78 -7.67 -18.09 23.73
N ILE A 79 -7.40 -16.93 23.10
CA ILE A 79 -8.08 -15.68 23.46
C ILE A 79 -9.58 -15.73 23.12
N ALA A 80 -9.96 -16.38 22.02
CA ALA A 80 -11.38 -16.61 21.69
C ALA A 80 -12.08 -17.46 22.76
N CYS A 81 -11.50 -18.57 23.19
CA CYS A 81 -12.06 -19.45 24.23
C CYS A 81 -12.15 -18.73 25.58
N LEU A 82 -11.11 -18.00 25.98
CA LEU A 82 -11.09 -17.25 27.25
C LEU A 82 -12.14 -16.13 27.26
N SER A 83 -12.24 -15.36 26.17
CA SER A 83 -13.26 -14.31 26.03
C SER A 83 -14.67 -14.89 26.02
N GLY A 84 -14.85 -16.06 25.37
CA GLY A 84 -16.13 -16.76 25.31
C GLY A 84 -16.55 -17.31 26.68
N ALA A 85 -15.61 -17.83 27.45
CA ALA A 85 -15.85 -18.27 28.83
C ALA A 85 -16.26 -17.10 29.73
N CYS A 86 -15.60 -15.93 29.60
CA CYS A 86 -15.99 -14.73 30.33
C CYS A 86 -17.42 -14.28 29.96
N ALA A 87 -17.74 -14.24 28.67
CA ALA A 87 -19.09 -13.89 28.21
C ALA A 87 -20.15 -14.89 28.74
N ALA A 88 -19.89 -16.19 28.66
CA ALA A 88 -20.79 -17.23 29.17
C ALA A 88 -21.00 -17.11 30.69
N GLY A 89 -19.92 -16.92 31.45
CA GLY A 89 -19.96 -16.79 32.90
C GLY A 89 -20.70 -15.54 33.40
N MET A 90 -20.65 -14.45 32.64
CA MET A 90 -21.38 -13.20 32.97
C MET A 90 -22.82 -13.16 32.45
N THR A 91 -23.21 -14.06 31.56
CA THR A 91 -24.53 -14.02 30.88
C THR A 91 -25.70 -14.10 31.86
N ALA A 92 -25.63 -15.00 32.85
CA ALA A 92 -26.72 -15.20 33.80
C ALA A 92 -26.97 -13.94 34.66
N GLU A 93 -25.90 -13.31 35.19
CA GLU A 93 -26.01 -12.07 35.96
C GLU A 93 -26.51 -10.92 35.08
N PHE A 94 -25.93 -10.77 33.88
CA PHE A 94 -26.26 -9.68 32.96
C PHE A 94 -27.76 -9.63 32.64
N PHE A 95 -28.33 -10.75 32.19
CA PHE A 95 -29.74 -10.80 31.83
C PHE A 95 -30.67 -10.76 33.05
N THR A 96 -30.31 -11.41 34.17
CA THR A 96 -31.11 -11.35 35.40
C THR A 96 -31.22 -9.92 35.90
N THR A 97 -30.09 -9.20 35.98
CA THR A 97 -30.07 -7.80 36.41
C THR A 97 -30.80 -6.89 35.40
N LEU A 98 -30.65 -7.13 34.10
CA LEU A 98 -31.35 -6.38 33.06
C LEU A 98 -32.87 -6.54 33.13
N PHE A 99 -33.38 -7.77 33.27
CA PHE A 99 -34.81 -8.07 33.31
C PHE A 99 -35.46 -7.64 34.62
N HIS A 100 -34.80 -7.81 35.76
CA HIS A 100 -35.38 -7.48 37.07
C HIS A 100 -35.19 -6.01 37.48
N ARG A 101 -34.09 -5.36 37.08
CA ARG A 101 -33.77 -3.98 37.50
C ARG A 101 -33.93 -2.94 36.40
N GLY A 102 -34.25 -3.36 35.17
CA GLY A 102 -34.51 -2.46 34.05
C GLY A 102 -33.29 -1.69 33.54
N VAL A 103 -33.49 -1.03 32.40
CA VAL A 103 -32.44 -0.35 31.63
C VAL A 103 -32.13 1.06 32.18
N ASN A 104 -33.10 1.74 32.81
CA ASN A 104 -33.08 3.20 33.04
C ASN A 104 -32.76 3.68 34.47
N GLY A 105 -32.20 2.86 35.37
CA GLY A 105 -31.89 3.37 36.71
C GLY A 105 -31.00 2.48 37.56
N THR A 106 -31.44 1.28 37.87
CA THR A 106 -30.79 0.44 38.90
C THR A 106 -29.74 -0.51 38.37
N SER A 107 -29.76 -0.86 37.08
CA SER A 107 -28.72 -1.68 36.47
C SER A 107 -27.41 -0.89 36.25
N LEU A 108 -27.47 0.40 35.98
CA LEU A 108 -26.30 1.22 35.66
C LEU A 108 -25.63 1.88 36.87
N CYS A 109 -26.40 2.09 37.96
CA CYS A 109 -26.00 2.92 39.10
C CYS A 109 -25.79 2.17 40.41
N SER A 110 -26.20 0.90 40.49
CA SER A 110 -26.00 0.05 41.66
C SER A 110 -25.23 -1.18 41.26
N SER A 111 -24.17 -1.47 42.00
CA SER A 111 -23.62 -2.81 42.06
C SER A 111 -24.69 -3.71 42.71
N SER A 112 -25.20 -4.69 41.96
CA SER A 112 -26.01 -5.76 42.56
C SER A 112 -25.09 -6.60 43.47
N ASP A 113 -25.65 -7.23 44.52
CA ASP A 113 -24.90 -8.17 45.39
C ASP A 113 -24.23 -9.31 44.60
N THR A 114 -24.65 -9.53 43.36
CA THR A 114 -24.15 -10.57 42.45
C THR A 114 -23.14 -10.09 41.42
N PHE A 115 -22.98 -8.77 41.18
CA PHE A 115 -22.13 -8.27 40.08
C PHE A 115 -20.64 -8.52 40.34
N PHE A 116 -20.17 -8.31 41.56
CA PHE A 116 -18.76 -8.52 41.88
C PHE A 116 -18.48 -9.88 42.54
N HIS A 117 -19.51 -10.67 42.87
CA HIS A 117 -19.38 -11.87 43.69
C HIS A 117 -19.58 -13.17 42.90
N GLY A 118 -19.12 -14.28 43.49
CA GLY A 118 -19.31 -15.62 42.95
C GLY A 118 -18.70 -15.82 41.56
N VAL A 119 -19.41 -16.59 40.72
CA VAL A 119 -18.96 -16.94 39.35
C VAL A 119 -18.83 -15.69 38.47
N ASN A 120 -19.77 -14.74 38.57
CA ASN A 120 -19.72 -13.51 37.79
C ASN A 120 -18.48 -12.67 38.14
N GLY A 121 -18.21 -12.50 39.44
CA GLY A 121 -17.03 -11.80 39.94
C GLY A 121 -15.72 -12.38 39.40
N PHE A 122 -15.60 -13.71 39.36
CA PHE A 122 -14.42 -14.39 38.80
C PHE A 122 -14.21 -14.07 37.32
N PHE A 123 -15.26 -14.20 36.50
CA PHE A 123 -15.15 -13.95 35.06
C PHE A 123 -14.98 -12.46 34.74
N LEU A 124 -15.54 -11.57 35.55
CA LEU A 124 -15.30 -10.13 35.49
C LEU A 124 -13.82 -9.84 35.74
N TRP A 125 -13.24 -10.40 36.81
CA TRP A 125 -11.81 -10.25 37.10
C TRP A 125 -10.93 -10.85 36.00
N ALA A 126 -11.23 -12.07 35.54
CA ALA A 126 -10.49 -12.74 34.48
C ALA A 126 -10.49 -11.93 33.17
N TYR A 127 -11.61 -11.29 32.82
CA TYR A 127 -11.71 -10.38 31.68
C TYR A 127 -10.68 -9.24 31.74
N HIS A 128 -10.46 -8.64 32.91
CA HIS A 128 -9.49 -7.56 33.08
C HIS A 128 -8.05 -8.08 32.96
N ILE A 129 -7.77 -9.27 33.48
CA ILE A 129 -6.44 -9.91 33.37
C ILE A 129 -6.10 -10.27 31.91
N ILE A 130 -7.07 -10.71 31.10
CA ILE A 130 -6.85 -11.04 29.68
C ILE A 130 -6.27 -9.86 28.89
N ARG A 131 -6.58 -8.61 29.26
CA ARG A 131 -6.07 -7.40 28.59
C ARG A 131 -4.56 -7.26 28.65
N LEU A 132 -3.94 -7.78 29.70
CA LEU A 132 -2.47 -7.81 29.82
C LEU A 132 -1.85 -8.65 28.70
N PHE A 133 -2.50 -9.76 28.36
CA PHE A 133 -2.04 -10.71 27.37
C PHE A 133 -2.24 -10.21 25.94
N GLU A 134 -3.27 -9.40 25.68
CA GLU A 134 -3.60 -8.86 24.35
C GLU A 134 -2.47 -8.00 23.73
N PHE A 135 -1.50 -7.50 24.51
CA PHE A 135 -0.29 -6.85 23.99
C PHE A 135 0.53 -7.72 23.03
N THR A 136 0.41 -9.04 23.16
CA THR A 136 1.06 -10.01 22.26
C THR A 136 0.58 -9.87 20.81
N ASP A 137 -0.63 -9.35 20.56
CA ASP A 137 -1.16 -9.14 19.21
C ASP A 137 -0.31 -8.14 18.42
N THR A 138 0.06 -7.04 19.06
CA THR A 138 0.95 -6.02 18.49
C THR A 138 2.32 -6.60 18.16
N LEU A 139 2.86 -7.48 19.02
CA LEU A 139 4.13 -8.15 18.76
C LEU A 139 4.04 -9.04 17.52
N PHE A 140 2.96 -9.82 17.37
CA PHE A 140 2.75 -10.65 16.17
C PHE A 140 2.64 -9.83 14.89
N ILE A 141 2.04 -8.64 14.93
CA ILE A 141 1.95 -7.71 13.79
C ILE A 141 3.34 -7.21 13.39
N ILE A 142 4.14 -6.74 14.37
CA ILE A 142 5.49 -6.21 14.13
C ILE A 142 6.43 -7.30 13.61
N LEU A 143 6.44 -8.48 14.23
CA LEU A 143 7.27 -9.62 13.81
C LEU A 143 6.94 -10.10 12.40
N ARG A 144 5.72 -9.87 11.92
CA ARG A 144 5.27 -10.20 10.55
C ARG A 144 5.43 -9.04 9.55
N LYS A 145 6.03 -7.92 9.97
CA LYS A 145 6.16 -6.68 9.17
C LYS A 145 4.83 -6.20 8.58
N GLN A 146 3.74 -6.39 9.29
CA GLN A 146 2.45 -5.84 8.89
C GLN A 146 2.34 -4.38 9.37
N PRO A 147 1.60 -3.51 8.67
CA PRO A 147 1.43 -2.13 9.09
C PRO A 147 0.70 -2.08 10.44
N LEU A 148 1.40 -1.60 11.48
CA LEU A 148 0.81 -1.39 12.80
C LEU A 148 0.00 -0.10 12.78
N LEU A 149 -1.33 -0.24 12.71
CA LEU A 149 -2.26 0.89 12.67
C LEU A 149 -2.28 1.64 14.00
N PHE A 150 -2.44 2.97 13.95
CA PHE A 150 -2.55 3.81 15.15
C PHE A 150 -3.64 3.33 16.11
N ILE A 151 -4.83 3.07 15.56
CA ILE A 151 -5.97 2.56 16.33
C ILE A 151 -5.65 1.29 17.12
N HIS A 152 -4.77 0.42 16.62
CA HIS A 152 -4.47 -0.85 17.27
C HIS A 152 -3.70 -0.61 18.57
N TRP A 153 -2.49 -0.05 18.49
CA TRP A 153 -1.64 0.08 19.66
C TRP A 153 -2.15 1.11 20.67
N TYR A 154 -2.82 2.17 20.19
CA TYR A 154 -3.47 3.16 21.05
C TYR A 154 -4.59 2.55 21.88
N HIS A 155 -5.47 1.74 21.25
CA HIS A 155 -6.55 1.11 22.00
C HIS A 155 -6.03 0.10 23.02
N HIS A 156 -5.04 -0.74 22.68
CA HIS A 156 -4.52 -1.74 23.62
C HIS A 156 -3.92 -1.08 24.86
N ALA A 157 -3.11 -0.03 24.69
CA ALA A 157 -2.50 0.70 25.79
C ALA A 157 -3.55 1.34 26.72
N LEU A 158 -4.51 2.05 26.14
CA LEU A 158 -5.53 2.77 26.91
C LEU A 158 -6.57 1.83 27.54
N THR A 159 -6.98 0.76 26.84
CA THR A 159 -7.93 -0.23 27.34
C THR A 159 -7.38 -0.99 28.54
N LEU A 160 -6.08 -1.35 28.56
CA LEU A 160 -5.48 -2.01 29.72
C LEU A 160 -5.55 -1.14 30.97
N TYR A 161 -5.13 0.11 30.87
CA TYR A 161 -5.11 1.04 32.00
C TYR A 161 -6.52 1.29 32.56
N ILE A 162 -7.48 1.59 31.68
CA ILE A 162 -8.87 1.86 32.09
C ILE A 162 -9.53 0.61 32.67
N SER A 163 -9.26 -0.55 32.07
CA SER A 163 -9.70 -1.85 32.58
C SER A 163 -9.22 -2.08 34.01
N TRP A 164 -7.94 -1.79 34.30
CA TRP A 164 -7.37 -1.92 35.64
C TRP A 164 -8.01 -0.94 36.63
N TYR A 165 -8.12 0.33 36.22
CA TYR A 165 -8.67 1.42 37.02
C TYR A 165 -10.14 1.17 37.42
N THR A 166 -10.97 0.74 36.46
CA THR A 166 -12.42 0.54 36.64
C THR A 166 -12.78 -0.74 37.39
N PHE A 167 -11.88 -1.72 37.50
CA PHE A 167 -12.07 -2.87 38.38
C PHE A 167 -11.63 -2.57 39.82
N ALA A 168 -10.52 -1.83 39.97
CA ALA A 168 -10.00 -1.37 41.25
C ALA A 168 -10.98 -0.45 42.01
N ARG A 169 -11.83 0.27 41.27
CA ARG A 169 -12.87 1.17 41.79
C ARG A 169 -14.24 0.76 41.24
N PRO A 170 -15.20 0.33 42.09
CA PRO A 170 -16.48 -0.20 41.64
C PRO A 170 -17.18 0.74 40.66
N SER A 171 -17.39 0.27 39.43
CA SER A 171 -17.97 1.07 38.34
C SER A 171 -19.10 0.28 37.68
N PRO A 172 -20.34 0.29 38.22
CA PRO A 172 -21.44 -0.56 37.76
C PRO A 172 -21.82 -0.36 36.28
N PHE A 173 -21.61 0.85 35.75
CA PHE A 173 -21.83 1.16 34.33
C PHE A 173 -20.97 0.31 33.38
N SER A 174 -19.81 -0.21 33.84
CA SER A 174 -18.90 -1.03 33.04
C SER A 174 -19.50 -2.38 32.62
N ARG A 175 -20.57 -2.86 33.29
CA ARG A 175 -21.25 -4.13 32.99
C ARG A 175 -21.57 -4.29 31.50
N TYR A 176 -22.15 -3.27 30.89
CA TYR A 176 -22.55 -3.28 29.47
C TYR A 176 -21.33 -3.32 28.55
N GLY A 177 -20.32 -2.49 28.84
CA GLY A 177 -19.10 -2.45 28.05
C GLY A 177 -18.34 -3.76 28.09
N ILE A 178 -18.17 -4.34 29.27
CA ILE A 178 -17.41 -5.59 29.48
C ILE A 178 -18.13 -6.78 28.83
N TYR A 179 -19.44 -6.94 29.06
CA TYR A 179 -20.21 -8.05 28.52
C TYR A 179 -20.25 -8.05 26.99
N VAL A 180 -20.59 -6.91 26.38
CA VAL A 180 -20.66 -6.79 24.92
C VAL A 180 -19.26 -6.94 24.30
N ASN A 181 -18.22 -6.36 24.92
CA ASN A 181 -16.86 -6.51 24.44
C ASN A 181 -16.40 -7.98 24.45
N ALA A 182 -16.67 -8.74 25.51
CA ALA A 182 -16.32 -10.16 25.59
C ALA A 182 -16.93 -10.98 24.44
N ILE A 183 -18.20 -10.71 24.07
CA ILE A 183 -18.87 -11.36 22.93
C ILE A 183 -18.17 -10.98 21.61
N ILE A 184 -17.90 -9.69 21.41
CA ILE A 184 -17.27 -9.20 20.17
C ILE A 184 -15.82 -9.69 20.04
N HIS A 185 -15.05 -9.73 21.13
CA HIS A 185 -13.71 -10.30 21.16
C HIS A 185 -13.74 -11.78 20.82
N THR A 186 -14.69 -12.54 21.36
CA THR A 186 -14.90 -13.95 21.00
C THR A 186 -15.09 -14.10 19.48
N ALA A 187 -15.97 -13.30 18.88
CA ALA A 187 -16.22 -13.32 17.44
C ALA A 187 -14.99 -12.90 16.60
N MET A 188 -14.31 -11.84 17.02
CA MET A 188 -13.14 -11.28 16.33
C MET A 188 -11.95 -12.26 16.34
N TYR A 189 -11.60 -12.82 17.50
CA TYR A 189 -10.49 -13.77 17.60
C TYR A 189 -10.81 -15.11 16.95
N THR A 190 -12.08 -15.56 16.98
CA THR A 190 -12.52 -16.71 16.17
C THR A 190 -12.32 -16.44 14.68
N TYR A 191 -12.69 -15.25 14.20
CA TYR A 191 -12.42 -14.84 12.82
C TYR A 191 -10.91 -14.85 12.50
N TYR A 192 -10.06 -14.33 13.38
CA TYR A 192 -8.61 -14.34 13.18
C TYR A 192 -8.01 -15.74 13.22
N PHE A 193 -8.52 -16.63 14.08
CA PHE A 193 -8.15 -18.05 14.08
C PHE A 193 -8.49 -18.72 12.76
N LEU A 194 -9.73 -18.58 12.27
CA LEU A 194 -10.16 -19.16 10.99
C LEU A 194 -9.29 -18.66 9.83
N ARG A 195 -8.99 -17.35 9.81
CA ARG A 195 -8.08 -16.76 8.81
C ARG A 195 -6.64 -17.26 8.93
N ALA A 196 -6.12 -17.43 10.15
CA ALA A 196 -4.78 -17.99 10.39
C ALA A 196 -4.69 -19.49 10.06
N SER A 197 -5.80 -20.21 10.14
CA SER A 197 -5.98 -21.61 9.71
C SER A 197 -6.19 -21.77 8.22
N LYS A 198 -6.10 -20.68 7.45
CA LYS A 198 -6.33 -20.65 5.99
C LYS A 198 -7.75 -21.08 5.58
N ILE A 199 -8.72 -20.96 6.49
CA ILE A 199 -10.13 -21.18 6.21
C ILE A 199 -10.67 -19.91 5.55
N HIS A 200 -11.33 -20.06 4.40
CA HIS A 200 -11.91 -18.94 3.70
C HIS A 200 -13.15 -18.43 4.44
N VAL A 201 -13.08 -17.21 4.97
CA VAL A 201 -14.20 -16.53 5.62
C VAL A 201 -14.72 -15.41 4.70
N PRO A 202 -16.00 -15.40 4.33
CA PRO A 202 -16.61 -14.36 3.49
C PRO A 202 -16.39 -12.93 4.00
N LEU A 203 -16.26 -11.97 3.08
CA LEU A 203 -16.02 -10.55 3.40
C LEU A 203 -17.14 -9.91 4.23
N PHE A 204 -18.40 -10.35 4.06
CA PHE A 204 -19.51 -9.80 4.83
C PHE A 204 -19.37 -10.06 6.33
N ILE A 205 -18.72 -11.16 6.73
CA ILE A 205 -18.47 -11.47 8.14
C ILE A 205 -17.47 -10.47 8.72
N ALA A 206 -16.39 -10.16 8.01
CA ALA A 206 -15.44 -9.14 8.43
C ALA A 206 -16.10 -7.75 8.55
N LYS A 207 -17.01 -7.41 7.64
CA LYS A 207 -17.82 -6.18 7.73
C LYS A 207 -18.77 -6.20 8.92
N ALA A 208 -19.44 -7.32 9.16
CA ALA A 208 -20.37 -7.51 10.28
C ALA A 208 -19.65 -7.40 11.63
N ILE A 209 -18.46 -7.99 11.78
CA ILE A 209 -17.65 -7.87 13.00
C ILE A 209 -17.26 -6.42 13.26
N THR A 210 -16.75 -5.69 12.25
CA THR A 210 -16.39 -4.28 12.42
C THR A 210 -17.61 -3.39 12.68
N ALA A 211 -18.76 -3.69 12.07
CA ALA A 211 -20.01 -3.00 12.36
C ALA A 211 -20.49 -3.28 13.80
N ALA A 212 -20.37 -4.52 14.26
CA ALA A 212 -20.72 -4.92 15.62
C ALA A 212 -19.80 -4.26 16.67
N GLN A 213 -18.51 -4.06 16.36
CA GLN A 213 -17.59 -3.24 17.18
C GLN A 213 -18.05 -1.78 17.30
N ILE A 214 -18.55 -1.16 16.22
CA ILE A 214 -19.09 0.21 16.27
C ILE A 214 -20.37 0.25 17.11
N VAL A 215 -21.28 -0.71 16.90
CA VAL A 215 -22.53 -0.81 17.67
C VAL A 215 -22.23 -1.00 19.16
N GLN A 216 -21.21 -1.79 19.50
CA GLN A 216 -20.74 -1.93 20.87
C GLN A 216 -20.38 -0.57 21.48
N PHE A 217 -19.57 0.26 20.82
CA PHE A 217 -19.20 1.57 21.36
C PHE A 217 -20.41 2.50 21.49
N VAL A 218 -21.42 2.41 20.62
CA VAL A 218 -22.67 3.17 20.81
C VAL A 218 -23.43 2.71 22.06
N ILE A 219 -23.48 1.40 22.33
CA ILE A 219 -24.09 0.84 23.53
C ILE A 219 -23.29 1.27 24.77
N VAL A 220 -21.95 1.21 24.70
CA VAL A 220 -21.06 1.64 25.79
C VAL A 220 -21.24 3.13 26.07
N PHE A 221 -21.25 3.98 25.04
CA PHE A 221 -21.49 5.41 25.16
C PHE A 221 -22.76 5.70 25.94
N TRP A 222 -23.86 5.05 25.56
CA TRP A 222 -25.13 5.17 26.27
C TRP A 222 -25.00 4.72 27.73
N SER A 223 -24.35 3.58 27.98
CA SER A 223 -24.18 3.05 29.35
C SER A 223 -23.28 3.92 30.23
N VAL A 224 -22.33 4.67 29.65
CA VAL A 224 -21.45 5.61 30.37
C VAL A 224 -22.14 6.96 30.56
N ALA A 225 -22.92 7.44 29.59
CA ALA A 225 -23.61 8.73 29.67
C ALA A 225 -24.85 8.70 30.58
N ALA A 226 -25.63 7.62 30.55
CA ALA A 226 -26.88 7.49 31.30
C ALA A 226 -26.73 7.64 32.84
N PRO A 227 -25.71 7.05 33.52
CA PRO A 227 -25.45 7.28 34.94
C PRO A 227 -25.29 8.75 35.31
N ALA A 228 -24.63 9.55 34.46
CA ALA A 228 -24.45 10.98 34.70
C ALA A 228 -25.78 11.74 34.60
N VAL A 229 -26.62 11.41 33.62
CA VAL A 229 -27.98 11.95 33.52
C VAL A 229 -28.84 11.56 34.73
N ILE A 230 -28.71 10.32 35.21
CA ILE A 230 -29.43 9.81 36.38
C ILE A 230 -28.99 10.54 37.66
N LYS A 231 -27.68 10.68 37.89
CA LYS A 231 -27.10 11.31 39.08
C LYS A 231 -27.29 12.83 39.09
N PHE A 232 -26.96 13.51 38.00
CA PHE A 232 -26.95 14.97 37.93
C PHE A 232 -28.25 15.57 37.37
N GLY A 233 -29.01 14.84 36.55
CA GLY A 233 -30.27 15.30 35.96
C GLY A 233 -31.51 14.95 36.78
N TYR A 234 -31.60 13.71 37.29
CA TYR A 234 -32.75 13.23 38.06
C TYR A 234 -32.51 13.16 39.58
N GLY A 235 -31.27 13.40 40.04
CA GLY A 235 -30.93 13.43 41.48
C GLY A 235 -30.98 12.07 42.18
N MET A 236 -30.91 10.95 41.44
CA MET A 236 -30.93 9.61 42.03
C MET A 236 -29.53 9.16 42.51
N PRO A 237 -29.43 8.39 43.60
CA PRO A 237 -28.16 7.87 44.09
C PRO A 237 -27.53 6.91 43.06
N CYS A 238 -26.26 7.17 42.70
CA CYS A 238 -25.53 6.40 41.70
C CYS A 238 -24.05 6.25 42.12
N GLU A 239 -23.58 5.01 42.19
CA GLU A 239 -22.19 4.65 42.46
C GLU A 239 -21.33 4.98 41.23
N LEU A 240 -20.83 6.22 41.18
CA LEU A 240 -20.07 6.73 40.05
C LEU A 240 -18.81 7.45 40.54
N ASP A 241 -17.66 6.87 40.25
CA ASP A 241 -16.35 7.52 40.37
C ASP A 241 -16.16 8.50 39.21
N THR A 242 -16.05 9.79 39.51
CA THR A 242 -16.03 10.86 38.50
C THR A 242 -14.83 10.76 37.57
N SER A 243 -13.66 10.38 38.11
CA SER A 243 -12.41 10.27 37.34
C SER A 243 -12.45 9.09 36.37
N GLY A 244 -12.83 7.91 36.84
CA GLY A 244 -13.02 6.72 36.00
C GLY A 244 -14.12 6.89 34.97
N TRP A 245 -15.21 7.59 35.32
CA TRP A 245 -16.28 7.93 34.40
C TRP A 245 -15.84 8.87 33.27
N LEU A 246 -15.15 9.98 33.59
CA LEU A 246 -14.63 10.91 32.58
C LEU A 246 -13.62 10.21 31.66
N LEU A 247 -12.76 9.36 32.22
CA LEU A 247 -11.77 8.60 31.48
C LEU A 247 -12.43 7.58 30.53
N ALA A 248 -13.48 6.88 31.00
CA ALA A 248 -14.26 5.95 30.19
C ALA A 248 -15.02 6.68 29.06
N LEU A 249 -15.59 7.85 29.34
CA LEU A 249 -16.29 8.68 28.35
C LEU A 249 -15.35 9.19 27.26
N PHE A 250 -14.17 9.69 27.66
CA PHE A 250 -13.14 10.14 26.74
C PHE A 250 -12.66 9.00 25.83
N MET A 251 -12.32 7.85 26.43
CA MET A 251 -11.89 6.67 25.69
C MET A 251 -12.95 6.23 24.66
N ASP A 252 -14.20 6.13 25.08
CA ASP A 252 -15.29 5.64 24.23
C ASP A 252 -15.57 6.57 23.04
N LEU A 253 -15.56 7.89 23.26
CA LEU A 253 -15.66 8.89 22.19
C LEU A 253 -14.49 8.78 21.18
N CYS A 254 -13.26 8.62 21.68
CA CYS A 254 -12.09 8.40 20.84
C CYS A 254 -12.22 7.10 20.03
N TYR A 255 -12.66 6.00 20.64
CA TYR A 255 -12.80 4.71 19.98
C TYR A 255 -13.92 4.73 18.94
N LEU A 256 -15.09 5.28 19.27
CA LEU A 256 -16.20 5.41 18.34
C LEU A 256 -15.78 6.17 17.07
N TYR A 257 -15.08 7.30 17.23
CA TYR A 257 -14.55 8.06 16.10
C TYR A 257 -13.56 7.23 15.26
N LEU A 258 -12.55 6.64 15.89
CA LEU A 258 -11.50 5.90 15.21
C LEU A 258 -12.04 4.66 14.46
N PHE A 259 -13.01 3.95 15.03
CA PHE A 259 -13.63 2.79 14.38
C PHE A 259 -14.57 3.17 13.23
N ILE A 260 -15.28 4.30 13.32
CA ILE A 260 -16.08 4.84 12.20
C ILE A 260 -15.18 5.24 11.03
N ASP A 261 -14.08 5.95 11.31
CA ASP A 261 -13.10 6.33 10.29
C ASP A 261 -12.47 5.10 9.63
N PHE A 262 -12.05 4.12 10.44
CA PHE A 262 -11.54 2.84 9.95
C PHE A 262 -12.54 2.10 9.05
N TYR A 263 -13.82 2.02 9.45
CA TYR A 263 -14.86 1.35 8.67
C TYR A 263 -15.11 2.04 7.32
N ARG A 264 -15.17 3.39 7.31
CA ARG A 264 -15.34 4.18 6.09
C ARG A 264 -14.16 3.99 5.13
N GLY A 265 -12.94 4.11 5.64
CA GLY A 265 -11.71 3.95 4.86
C GLY A 265 -11.55 2.55 4.26
N LYS A 266 -11.97 1.50 4.99
CA LYS A 266 -11.79 0.10 4.60
C LYS A 266 -12.89 -0.45 3.69
N TYR A 267 -14.15 -0.09 3.91
CA TYR A 267 -15.29 -0.76 3.26
C TYR A 267 -16.14 0.12 2.34
N ASN A 268 -16.06 1.45 2.45
CA ASN A 268 -16.93 2.39 1.73
C ASN A 268 -16.21 3.22 0.65
N LYS A 269 -15.02 2.82 0.19
CA LYS A 269 -14.43 3.36 -1.04
C LYS A 269 -15.17 2.80 -2.28
N LYS A 270 -16.38 3.29 -2.52
CA LYS A 270 -17.10 3.23 -3.81
C LYS A 270 -17.49 4.65 -4.17
N SER A 271 -17.44 4.97 -5.47
CA SER A 271 -17.87 6.26 -6.03
C SER A 271 -19.29 6.59 -5.58
N GLU A 272 -19.46 7.53 -4.65
CA GLU A 272 -20.79 8.05 -4.33
C GLU A 272 -21.17 9.07 -5.40
N ASN A 273 -22.28 8.79 -6.10
CA ASN A 273 -22.90 9.71 -7.05
C ASN A 273 -23.34 10.99 -6.31
N ARG A 274 -23.07 12.13 -6.96
CA ARG A 274 -23.30 13.51 -6.47
C ARG A 274 -24.72 13.73 -5.90
N GLU A 275 -25.71 13.02 -6.43
CA GLU A 275 -27.13 13.12 -6.05
C GLU A 275 -27.48 12.44 -4.71
N GLN A 276 -26.75 11.40 -4.30
CA GLN A 276 -26.94 10.76 -2.99
C GLN A 276 -26.26 11.53 -1.85
N ALA A 277 -25.19 12.28 -2.16
CA ALA A 277 -24.53 13.18 -1.24
C ALA A 277 -25.44 14.37 -0.88
N GLU A 278 -26.09 14.99 -1.86
CA GLU A 278 -27.00 16.13 -1.65
C GLU A 278 -28.25 15.77 -0.82
N LYS A 279 -28.81 14.56 -0.99
CA LYS A 279 -29.93 14.07 -0.16
C LYS A 279 -29.53 13.83 1.30
N ARG A 280 -28.31 13.35 1.55
CA ARG A 280 -27.77 13.18 2.93
C ARG A 280 -27.40 14.52 3.55
N GLU A 281 -26.91 15.46 2.76
CA GLU A 281 -26.55 16.81 3.21
C GLU A 281 -27.79 17.59 3.69
N LYS A 282 -28.89 17.57 2.93
CA LYS A 282 -30.18 18.14 3.39
C LYS A 282 -30.75 17.45 4.63
N LYS A 283 -30.58 16.12 4.75
CA LYS A 283 -31.06 15.37 5.91
C LYS A 283 -30.23 15.68 7.17
N LEU A 284 -28.93 15.94 7.01
CA LEU A 284 -28.02 16.34 8.08
C LEU A 284 -28.22 17.81 8.48
N GLU A 285 -28.46 18.71 7.52
CA GLU A 285 -28.84 20.10 7.80
C GLU A 285 -30.15 20.19 8.58
N ASN A 286 -31.14 19.35 8.26
CA ASN A 286 -32.38 19.28 9.02
C ASN A 286 -32.18 18.68 10.42
N LEU A 287 -31.24 17.75 10.60
CA LEU A 287 -30.88 17.21 11.91
C LEU A 287 -30.14 18.24 12.78
N ILE A 288 -29.25 19.03 12.17
CA ILE A 288 -28.53 20.13 12.83
C ILE A 288 -29.49 21.25 13.24
N LYS A 289 -30.50 21.55 12.42
CA LYS A 289 -31.58 22.50 12.78
C LYS A 289 -32.49 22.00 13.91
N MET A 290 -32.57 20.69 14.11
CA MET A 290 -33.37 20.08 15.20
C MET A 290 -32.65 20.10 16.56
N ILE A 291 -31.32 20.30 16.56
CA ILE A 291 -30.53 20.46 17.79
C ILE A 291 -30.44 21.96 18.08
N SER A 292 -31.55 22.56 18.52
CA SER A 292 -31.53 23.93 19.05
C SER A 292 -30.87 23.92 20.42
N ALA A 293 -29.76 24.66 20.49
CA ALA A 293 -28.81 24.73 21.58
C ALA A 293 -29.27 25.61 22.75
N GLU A 294 -30.13 25.10 23.63
CA GLU A 294 -30.56 25.90 24.80
C GLU A 294 -30.36 25.27 26.18
N ARG A 295 -29.80 24.07 26.32
CA ARG A 295 -29.61 23.47 27.67
C ARG A 295 -28.29 22.77 27.97
N LEU A 296 -27.24 22.93 27.15
CA LEU A 296 -25.97 22.23 27.35
C LEU A 296 -24.74 23.13 27.58
N TRP A 297 -24.91 24.44 27.74
CA TRP A 297 -23.80 25.39 27.77
C TRP A 297 -23.96 26.47 28.84
N VAL A 298 -23.80 26.11 30.12
CA VAL A 298 -23.56 27.10 31.17
C VAL A 298 -22.36 26.68 32.00
N VAL A 299 -21.16 26.90 31.45
CA VAL A 299 -19.95 27.10 32.27
C VAL A 299 -19.74 28.61 32.30
N LYS A 300 -19.84 29.22 33.48
CA LYS A 300 -19.62 30.66 33.66
C LYS A 300 -18.11 30.93 33.61
N PHE A 301 -17.58 31.35 32.46
CA PHE A 301 -16.21 31.86 32.37
C PHE A 301 -16.12 33.20 33.10
N ASN A 302 -15.43 33.25 34.24
CA ASN A 302 -15.34 34.45 35.07
C ASN A 302 -14.27 35.43 34.52
N ALA A 303 -14.63 36.21 33.51
CA ALA A 303 -13.75 37.17 32.85
C ALA A 303 -13.33 38.35 33.77
N THR A 304 -14.19 38.75 34.71
CA THR A 304 -13.91 39.83 35.65
C THR A 304 -12.79 39.44 36.61
N GLU A 305 -12.84 38.22 37.14
CA GLU A 305 -11.78 37.70 38.01
C GLU A 305 -10.45 37.50 37.27
N LEU A 306 -10.49 37.09 36.00
CA LEU A 306 -9.29 37.02 35.17
C LEU A 306 -8.63 38.39 34.99
N TYR A 307 -9.41 39.44 34.75
CA TYR A 307 -8.91 40.81 34.66
C TYR A 307 -8.21 41.22 35.96
N ASP A 308 -8.88 41.00 37.10
CA ASP A 308 -8.31 41.31 38.42
C ASP A 308 -7.01 40.55 38.71
N ILE A 309 -6.89 39.30 38.26
CA ILE A 309 -5.68 38.47 38.41
C ILE A 309 -4.52 39.07 37.60
N ILE A 310 -4.77 39.49 36.36
CA ILE A 310 -3.74 40.02 35.45
C ILE A 310 -3.30 41.42 35.85
N THR A 311 -4.23 42.27 36.34
CA THR A 311 -3.94 43.66 36.72
C THR A 311 -3.59 43.86 38.19
N ALA A 312 -3.48 42.79 38.98
CA ALA A 312 -3.11 42.87 40.39
C ALA A 312 -1.71 43.51 40.55
N HIS A 313 -1.59 44.46 41.49
CA HIS A 313 -0.31 45.11 41.81
C HIS A 313 0.77 44.08 42.23
N LYS A 314 0.36 42.93 42.78
CA LYS A 314 1.23 41.78 43.03
C LYS A 314 0.51 40.52 42.52
N PHE A 315 1.11 39.83 41.56
CA PHE A 315 0.55 38.61 41.00
C PHE A 315 0.50 37.50 42.05
N ASP A 316 -0.71 37.01 42.35
CA ASP A 316 -0.96 35.95 43.31
C ASP A 316 -1.21 34.61 42.60
N ARG A 317 -0.24 33.70 42.73
CA ARG A 317 -0.29 32.35 42.18
C ARG A 317 -1.46 31.52 42.71
N HIS A 318 -1.83 31.69 43.98
CA HIS A 318 -2.89 30.88 44.60
C HIS A 318 -4.24 31.27 44.04
N ARG A 319 -4.46 32.57 43.84
CA ARG A 319 -5.64 33.09 43.14
C ARG A 319 -5.68 32.65 41.68
N ALA A 320 -4.57 32.76 40.95
CA ALA A 320 -4.49 32.37 39.54
C ALA A 320 -4.66 30.86 39.30
N GLY A 321 -4.02 30.01 40.11
CA GLY A 321 -4.13 28.56 39.97
C GLY A 321 -5.49 28.00 40.37
N ARG A 322 -6.14 28.55 41.42
CA ARG A 322 -7.55 28.22 41.74
C ARG A 322 -8.49 28.58 40.59
N TRP A 323 -8.34 29.78 40.03
CA TRP A 323 -9.12 30.19 38.88
C TRP A 323 -8.91 29.25 37.68
N MET A 324 -7.67 28.80 37.42
CA MET A 324 -7.41 27.83 36.36
C MET A 324 -8.02 26.45 36.65
N ASP A 325 -7.99 25.98 37.90
CA ASP A 325 -8.60 24.72 38.33
C ASP A 325 -10.12 24.73 38.12
N ASP A 326 -10.79 25.81 38.57
CA ASP A 326 -12.24 26.01 38.40
C ASP A 326 -12.67 26.05 36.92
N HIS A 327 -11.73 26.35 36.01
CA HIS A 327 -11.97 26.47 34.57
C HIS A 327 -11.29 25.36 33.76
N ILE A 328 -10.87 24.24 34.38
CA ILE A 328 -10.23 23.14 33.65
C ILE A 328 -11.16 22.56 32.56
N VAL A 329 -12.47 22.48 32.83
CA VAL A 329 -13.50 22.00 31.89
C VAL A 329 -13.59 22.89 30.64
N PHE A 330 -13.38 24.20 30.80
CA PHE A 330 -13.37 25.14 29.68
C PHE A 330 -12.27 24.81 28.66
N THR A 331 -11.11 24.31 29.10
CA THR A 331 -10.01 23.95 28.17
C THR A 331 -10.37 22.79 27.25
N PHE A 332 -11.04 21.77 27.78
CA PHE A 332 -11.53 20.64 26.97
C PHE A 332 -12.63 21.07 25.99
N GLN A 333 -13.53 21.96 26.42
CA GLN A 333 -14.56 22.54 25.55
C GLN A 333 -13.93 23.38 24.43
N ALA A 334 -12.95 24.22 24.75
CA ALA A 334 -12.21 25.02 23.80
C ALA A 334 -11.45 24.13 22.79
N GLY A 335 -10.78 23.08 23.25
CA GLY A 335 -10.11 22.10 22.39
C GLY A 335 -11.06 21.34 21.47
N PHE A 336 -12.24 20.93 21.98
CA PHE A 336 -13.26 20.28 21.16
C PHE A 336 -13.84 21.22 20.10
N LEU A 337 -14.23 22.44 20.50
CA LEU A 337 -14.75 23.47 19.60
C LEU A 337 -13.73 23.84 18.53
N TYR A 338 -12.46 23.94 18.92
CA TYR A 338 -11.32 24.15 18.03
C TYR A 338 -11.25 23.07 16.95
N LEU A 339 -11.26 21.79 17.32
CA LEU A 339 -11.19 20.68 16.36
C LEU A 339 -12.39 20.69 15.42
N VAL A 340 -13.61 20.86 15.96
CA VAL A 340 -14.84 20.96 15.15
C VAL A 340 -14.73 22.11 14.15
N THR A 341 -14.25 23.27 14.60
CA THR A 341 -14.09 24.47 13.76
C THR A 341 -13.08 24.25 12.64
N ILE A 342 -11.90 23.72 12.96
CA ILE A 342 -10.83 23.49 11.97
C ILE A 342 -11.27 22.50 10.89
N PHE A 343 -11.89 21.38 11.24
CA PHE A 343 -12.33 20.39 10.25
C PHE A 343 -13.56 20.88 9.45
N SER A 344 -14.47 21.60 10.08
CA SER A 344 -15.61 22.22 9.38
C SER A 344 -15.13 23.27 8.38
N LEU A 345 -14.19 24.12 8.79
CA LEU A 345 -13.60 25.14 7.93
C LEU A 345 -12.77 24.53 6.81
N GLN A 346 -12.03 23.45 7.07
CA GLN A 346 -11.28 22.73 6.04
C GLN A 346 -12.21 22.19 4.96
N LYS A 347 -13.37 21.62 5.34
CA LYS A 347 -14.40 21.18 4.39
C LYS A 347 -14.98 22.36 3.61
N TRP A 348 -15.31 23.45 4.29
CA TRP A 348 -15.84 24.67 3.67
C TRP A 348 -14.87 25.30 2.66
N MET A 349 -13.56 25.26 2.94
CA MET A 349 -12.51 25.78 2.07
C MET A 349 -12.26 24.92 0.83
N GLN A 350 -12.72 23.67 0.74
CA GLN A 350 -12.38 22.76 -0.37
C GLN A 350 -12.65 23.39 -1.75
N ASN A 351 -13.80 24.04 -1.90
CA ASN A 351 -14.28 24.60 -3.18
C ASN A 351 -14.02 26.12 -3.34
N ARG A 352 -13.24 26.75 -2.45
CA ARG A 352 -13.00 28.21 -2.45
C ARG A 352 -11.56 28.56 -2.77
N GLU A 353 -11.27 29.80 -3.17
CA GLU A 353 -9.88 30.25 -3.32
C GLU A 353 -9.21 30.51 -1.97
N ALA A 354 -7.88 30.46 -1.93
CA ALA A 354 -7.11 30.71 -0.71
C ALA A 354 -7.15 32.21 -0.33
N PHE A 355 -7.39 32.53 0.94
CA PHE A 355 -7.41 33.91 1.41
C PHE A 355 -6.00 34.52 1.44
N LYS A 356 -5.89 35.79 0.99
CA LYS A 356 -4.64 36.57 1.01
C LYS A 356 -4.46 37.26 2.37
N LEU A 357 -4.07 36.50 3.39
CA LEU A 357 -3.97 36.97 4.79
C LEU A 357 -2.56 37.41 5.20
N GLN A 358 -1.80 38.04 4.31
CA GLN A 358 -0.38 38.34 4.58
C GLN A 358 -0.19 39.25 5.80
N PHE A 359 -0.89 40.38 5.88
CA PHE A 359 -0.77 41.32 6.99
C PHE A 359 -1.31 40.75 8.32
N PRO A 360 -2.52 40.15 8.38
CA PRO A 360 -3.00 39.52 9.62
C PRO A 360 -2.07 38.44 10.17
N VAL A 361 -1.51 37.59 9.29
CA VAL A 361 -0.56 36.54 9.71
C VAL A 361 0.78 37.13 10.15
N ALA A 362 1.24 38.22 9.52
CA ALA A 362 2.47 38.90 9.95
C ALA A 362 2.29 39.54 11.33
N ALA A 363 1.20 40.30 11.53
CA ALA A 363 0.88 40.92 12.82
C ALA A 363 0.76 39.85 13.92
N TRP A 364 0.07 38.75 13.61
CA TRP A 364 -0.05 37.61 14.52
C TRP A 364 1.30 37.00 14.93
N ASN A 365 2.12 36.62 13.96
CA ASN A 365 3.45 36.05 14.23
C ASN A 365 4.34 37.01 15.03
N PHE A 366 4.27 38.32 14.74
CA PHE A 366 4.99 39.33 15.51
C PHE A 366 4.50 39.41 16.96
N SER A 367 3.18 39.43 17.18
CA SER A 367 2.59 39.50 18.52
C SER A 367 2.99 38.29 19.38
N ILE A 368 2.94 37.08 18.83
CA ILE A 368 3.34 35.86 19.58
C ILE A 368 4.85 35.83 19.82
N ALA A 369 5.67 36.25 18.84
CA ALA A 369 7.12 36.37 19.03
C ALA A 369 7.46 37.39 20.14
N LEU A 370 6.80 38.55 20.14
CA LEU A 370 7.01 39.60 21.14
C LEU A 370 6.59 39.14 22.54
N LEU A 371 5.39 38.55 22.67
CA LEU A 371 4.90 38.03 23.95
C LEU A 371 5.84 36.95 24.49
N SER A 372 6.22 35.98 23.65
CA SER A 372 7.14 34.90 24.04
C SER A 372 8.51 35.44 24.44
N GLY A 373 9.03 36.44 23.71
CA GLY A 373 10.34 37.03 23.97
C GLY A 373 10.38 37.86 25.26
N VAL A 374 9.34 38.65 25.52
CA VAL A 374 9.20 39.42 26.77
C VAL A 374 9.07 38.46 27.96
N CYS A 375 8.23 37.43 27.85
CA CYS A 375 8.09 36.43 28.92
C CYS A 375 9.40 35.67 29.16
N ALA A 376 10.10 35.26 28.09
CA ALA A 376 11.42 34.63 28.22
C ALA A 376 12.42 35.56 28.93
N ALA A 377 12.49 36.84 28.54
CA ALA A 377 13.39 37.81 29.16
C ALA A 377 13.11 38.06 30.65
N ILE A 378 11.83 38.01 31.07
CA ILE A 378 11.42 38.13 32.48
C ILE A 378 11.79 36.87 33.28
N ILE A 379 11.66 35.68 32.67
CA ILE A 379 11.96 34.40 33.34
C ILE A 379 13.48 34.15 33.42
N THR A 380 14.27 34.62 32.45
CA THR A 380 15.73 34.37 32.36
C THR A 380 16.51 34.62 33.66
N PRO A 381 16.41 35.79 34.33
CA PRO A 381 17.22 36.08 35.52
C PRO A 381 16.91 35.12 36.67
N GLU A 382 15.62 34.84 36.90
CA GLU A 382 15.16 33.89 37.92
C GLU A 382 15.63 32.47 37.60
N PHE A 383 15.51 32.04 36.34
CA PHE A 383 15.90 30.69 35.92
C PHE A 383 17.40 30.44 36.14
N PHE A 384 18.26 31.37 35.76
CA PHE A 384 19.71 31.22 35.90
C PHE A 384 20.22 31.47 37.32
N SER A 385 19.63 32.40 38.08
CA SER A 385 20.02 32.61 39.48
C SER A 385 19.72 31.37 40.32
N ASN A 386 18.54 30.77 40.17
CA ASN A 386 18.19 29.54 40.88
C ASN A 386 19.06 28.36 40.45
N LEU A 387 19.37 28.25 39.15
CA LEU A 387 20.27 27.21 38.66
C LEU A 387 21.70 27.35 39.22
N ALA A 388 22.21 28.58 39.35
CA ALA A 388 23.55 28.86 39.86
C ALA A 388 23.64 28.71 41.39
N GLU A 389 22.62 29.16 42.12
CA GLU A 389 22.62 29.18 43.60
C GLU A 389 22.20 27.84 44.21
N GLN A 390 21.28 27.10 43.59
CA GLN A 390 20.67 25.89 44.17
C GLN A 390 21.00 24.62 43.38
N GLY A 391 21.52 24.75 42.16
CA GLY A 391 21.81 23.62 41.28
C GLY A 391 20.57 23.10 40.54
N PHE A 392 20.82 22.22 39.57
CA PHE A 392 19.80 21.70 38.65
C PHE A 392 18.74 20.81 39.33
N GLU A 393 19.11 20.04 40.34
CA GLU A 393 18.17 19.16 41.04
C GLU A 393 17.19 19.96 41.90
N ALA A 394 17.67 21.01 42.56
CA ALA A 394 16.83 21.90 43.34
C ALA A 394 15.84 22.67 42.46
N THR A 395 16.21 23.05 41.23
CA THR A 395 15.28 23.77 40.33
C THR A 395 14.09 22.93 39.88
N LEU A 396 14.18 21.59 39.96
CA LEU A 396 13.09 20.67 39.61
C LEU A 396 12.07 20.51 40.76
N CYS A 397 12.51 20.59 42.02
CA CYS A 397 11.71 20.23 43.20
C CYS A 397 11.46 21.36 44.20
N SER A 398 12.33 22.37 44.25
CA SER A 398 12.24 23.48 45.21
C SER A 398 11.10 24.44 44.86
N THR A 399 10.08 24.48 45.71
CA THR A 399 9.07 25.55 45.73
C THR A 399 9.50 26.67 46.68
N ARG A 400 10.49 27.48 46.30
CA ARG A 400 10.47 28.85 46.84
C ARG A 400 9.26 29.58 46.27
N GLU A 401 8.66 30.43 47.08
CA GLU A 401 7.41 31.14 46.83
C GLU A 401 7.45 32.08 45.60
N GLU A 402 8.56 32.13 44.85
CA GLU A 402 8.92 33.18 43.88
C GLU A 402 8.68 32.83 42.40
N VAL A 403 8.76 31.55 41.97
CA VAL A 403 8.70 31.20 40.52
C VAL A 403 7.32 31.45 39.90
N PHE A 404 6.28 31.19 40.67
CA PHE A 404 4.89 31.39 40.25
C PHE A 404 4.31 32.71 40.76
N SER A 405 5.06 33.52 41.51
CA SER A 405 4.61 34.81 42.01
C SER A 405 5.39 35.96 41.36
N GLY A 406 4.91 37.19 41.54
CA GLY A 406 5.56 38.37 40.96
C GLY A 406 5.62 38.34 39.42
N ALA A 407 6.65 38.96 38.86
CA ALA A 407 6.79 39.10 37.40
C ALA A 407 7.04 37.77 36.66
N PRO A 408 7.90 36.84 37.13
CA PRO A 408 8.09 35.53 36.50
C PRO A 408 6.81 34.67 36.52
N GLY A 409 6.06 34.71 37.62
CA GLY A 409 4.78 34.02 37.74
C GLY A 409 3.73 34.50 36.75
N LEU A 410 3.62 35.82 36.60
CA LEU A 410 2.74 36.44 35.61
C LEU A 410 3.18 36.07 34.18
N ALA A 411 4.48 36.05 33.89
CA ALA A 411 5.01 35.65 32.57
C ALA A 411 4.65 34.20 32.22
N ILE A 412 4.80 33.25 33.15
CA ILE A 412 4.41 31.85 32.96
C ILE A 412 2.89 31.73 32.76
N PHE A 413 2.10 32.45 33.56
CA PHE A 413 0.64 32.49 33.43
C PHE A 413 0.19 32.98 32.04
N LEU A 414 0.78 34.07 31.55
CA LEU A 414 0.50 34.62 30.23
C LEU A 414 0.90 33.68 29.10
N LEU A 415 2.02 32.96 29.22
CA LEU A 415 2.45 31.95 28.23
C LEU A 415 1.49 30.76 28.13
N ILE A 416 0.90 30.33 29.24
CA ILE A 416 -0.10 29.26 29.26
C ILE A 416 -1.43 29.77 28.70
N PHE A 417 -1.83 30.98 29.08
CA PHE A 417 -3.05 31.58 28.54
C PHE A 417 -2.95 31.82 27.02
N ALA A 418 -1.76 32.15 26.51
CA ALA A 418 -1.48 32.33 25.08
C ALA A 418 -1.75 31.09 24.21
N ARG A 419 -1.88 29.88 24.80
CA ARG A 419 -2.23 28.64 24.08
C ARG A 419 -3.62 28.65 23.48
N LEU A 420 -4.56 29.40 24.06
CA LEU A 420 -5.89 29.60 23.50
C LEU A 420 -5.80 30.42 22.19
N PRO A 421 -5.18 31.61 22.18
CA PRO A 421 -4.92 32.35 20.96
C PRO A 421 -4.11 31.57 19.89
N GLU A 422 -3.15 30.71 20.25
CA GLU A 422 -2.37 29.87 19.31
C GLU A 422 -3.22 28.96 18.39
N PHE A 423 -4.50 28.70 18.71
CA PHE A 423 -5.42 28.04 17.77
C PHE A 423 -5.54 28.75 16.42
N MET A 424 -5.29 30.07 16.38
CA MET A 424 -5.26 30.86 15.15
C MET A 424 -4.20 30.42 14.14
N ASP A 425 -3.10 29.79 14.59
CA ASP A 425 -2.05 29.32 13.67
C ASP A 425 -2.59 28.29 12.68
N THR A 426 -3.34 27.32 13.19
CA THR A 426 -3.98 26.30 12.34
C THR A 426 -5.15 26.84 11.54
N LEU A 427 -5.86 27.84 12.06
CA LEU A 427 -6.90 28.54 11.33
C LEU A 427 -6.31 29.21 10.08
N PHE A 428 -5.19 29.93 10.23
CA PHE A 428 -4.51 30.57 9.11
C PHE A 428 -3.97 29.57 8.08
N ILE A 429 -3.48 28.40 8.52
CA ILE A 429 -3.06 27.32 7.60
C ILE A 429 -4.24 26.87 6.73
N VAL A 430 -5.40 26.63 7.33
CA VAL A 430 -6.61 26.18 6.61
C VAL A 430 -7.14 27.26 5.67
N LEU A 431 -7.25 28.51 6.13
CA LEU A 431 -7.71 29.64 5.30
C LEU A 431 -6.80 29.93 4.10
N ARG A 432 -5.51 29.61 4.21
CA ARG A 432 -4.52 29.73 3.13
C ARG A 432 -4.40 28.49 2.25
N LYS A 433 -5.24 27.46 2.47
CA LYS A 433 -5.21 26.15 1.78
C LYS A 433 -3.84 25.44 1.85
N GLN A 434 -3.12 25.62 2.95
CA GLN A 434 -1.89 24.87 3.19
C GLN A 434 -2.21 23.48 3.78
N PRO A 435 -1.36 22.47 3.55
CA PRO A 435 -1.59 21.14 4.08
C PRO A 435 -1.58 21.15 5.61
N LEU A 436 -2.74 20.87 6.21
CA LEU A 436 -2.88 20.72 7.66
C LEU A 436 -2.34 19.34 8.06
N LEU A 437 -1.18 19.33 8.72
CA LEU A 437 -0.54 18.12 9.22
C LEU A 437 -1.16 17.69 10.56
N PHE A 438 -1.13 16.38 10.84
CA PHE A 438 -1.59 15.81 12.13
C PHE A 438 -0.94 16.50 13.33
N ILE A 439 0.37 16.76 13.24
CA ILE A 439 1.12 17.43 14.30
C ILE A 439 0.47 18.75 14.70
N HIS A 440 -0.04 19.55 13.75
CA HIS A 440 -0.59 20.87 14.03
C HIS A 440 -1.78 20.81 15.00
N TYR A 441 -2.88 20.15 14.64
CA TYR A 441 -4.06 20.18 15.50
C TYR A 441 -3.94 19.29 16.74
N TYR A 442 -3.16 18.21 16.68
CA TYR A 442 -2.92 17.35 17.84
C TYR A 442 -2.18 18.10 18.95
N HIS A 443 -1.05 18.74 18.62
CA HIS A 443 -0.26 19.42 19.64
C HIS A 443 -0.96 20.65 20.20
N HIS A 444 -1.68 21.45 19.40
CA HIS A 444 -2.37 22.63 19.93
C HIS A 444 -3.49 22.25 20.89
N ALA A 445 -4.35 21.28 20.52
CA ALA A 445 -5.46 20.86 21.37
C ALA A 445 -4.98 20.20 22.68
N PHE A 446 -3.96 19.34 22.59
CA PHE A 446 -3.43 18.62 23.74
C PHE A 446 -2.59 19.52 24.66
N THR A 447 -1.73 20.39 24.11
CA THR A 447 -0.89 21.31 24.90
C THR A 447 -1.73 22.28 25.72
N LEU A 448 -2.88 22.76 25.21
CA LEU A 448 -3.77 23.63 25.98
C LEU A 448 -4.27 22.94 27.26
N CYS A 449 -4.90 21.77 27.12
CA CYS A 449 -5.50 21.06 28.25
C CYS A 449 -4.42 20.65 29.27
N PHE A 450 -3.27 20.22 28.77
CA PHE A 450 -2.15 19.78 29.59
C PHE A 450 -1.48 20.93 30.36
N THR A 451 -1.08 22.00 29.67
CA THR A 451 -0.34 23.10 30.32
C THR A 451 -1.19 23.84 31.35
N TRP A 452 -2.48 23.97 31.10
CA TRP A 452 -3.45 24.52 32.04
C TRP A 452 -3.59 23.66 33.30
N SER A 453 -3.70 22.34 33.14
CA SER A 453 -3.78 21.40 34.27
C SER A 453 -2.48 21.35 35.07
N THR A 454 -1.31 21.41 34.43
CA THR A 454 -0.03 21.39 35.18
C THR A 454 0.19 22.66 36.01
N TYR A 455 -0.39 23.79 35.59
CA TYR A 455 -0.28 25.05 36.32
C TYR A 455 -1.23 25.09 37.52
N SER A 456 -2.44 24.52 37.42
CA SER A 456 -3.39 24.50 38.54
C SER A 456 -2.87 23.75 39.76
N PHE A 457 -2.01 22.73 39.56
CA PHE A 457 -1.37 21.97 40.64
C PHE A 457 0.05 22.46 41.02
N TYR A 458 0.49 23.61 40.50
CA TYR A 458 1.76 24.27 40.86
C TYR A 458 3.04 23.42 40.69
N ALA A 459 3.13 22.62 39.62
CA ALA A 459 4.27 21.73 39.38
C ALA A 459 5.59 22.53 39.19
N PRO A 460 6.57 22.49 40.12
CA PRO A 460 7.76 23.36 40.08
C PRO A 460 8.65 23.10 38.86
N ALA A 461 8.66 21.85 38.40
CA ALA A 461 9.39 21.41 37.23
C ALA A 461 8.88 22.05 35.92
N SER A 462 7.66 22.61 35.89
CA SER A 462 7.11 23.26 34.70
C SER A 462 7.88 24.52 34.26
N ARG A 463 8.78 25.04 35.12
CA ARG A 463 9.68 26.15 34.78
C ARG A 463 10.58 25.84 33.59
N HIS A 464 11.11 24.62 33.50
CA HIS A 464 12.02 24.18 32.45
C HIS A 464 11.34 24.15 31.07
N PRO A 465 10.20 23.43 30.89
CA PRO A 465 9.48 23.45 29.62
C PRO A 465 8.90 24.83 29.30
N ALA A 466 8.45 25.62 30.29
CA ALA A 466 7.96 26.98 30.04
C ALA A 466 9.04 27.90 29.46
N TYR A 467 10.23 27.94 30.08
CA TYR A 467 11.34 28.79 29.65
C TYR A 467 11.88 28.39 28.27
N VAL A 468 12.21 27.10 28.07
CA VAL A 468 12.76 26.62 26.79
C VAL A 468 11.74 26.81 25.67
N ASN A 469 10.46 26.53 25.92
CA ASN A 469 9.43 26.74 24.91
C ASN A 469 9.28 28.23 24.54
N ALA A 470 9.34 29.14 25.51
CA ALA A 470 9.29 30.58 25.25
C ALA A 470 10.45 31.04 24.35
N LEU A 471 11.67 30.52 24.57
CA LEU A 471 12.82 30.79 23.70
C LEU A 471 12.61 30.28 22.27
N ILE A 472 12.16 29.02 22.13
CA ILE A 472 11.94 28.42 20.80
C ILE A 472 10.80 29.11 20.07
N HIS A 473 9.70 29.44 20.76
CA HIS A 473 8.58 30.18 20.18
C HIS A 473 9.03 31.56 19.71
N THR A 474 9.86 32.27 20.49
CA THR A 474 10.43 33.56 20.07
C THR A 474 11.18 33.45 18.74
N VAL A 475 12.05 32.44 18.60
CA VAL A 475 12.85 32.23 17.37
C VAL A 475 11.97 31.77 16.20
N MET A 476 11.08 30.81 16.43
CA MET A 476 10.21 30.22 15.40
C MET A 476 9.24 31.27 14.83
N TYR A 477 8.55 32.02 15.69
CA TYR A 477 7.61 33.04 15.25
C TYR A 477 8.31 34.25 14.63
N SER A 478 9.52 34.60 15.07
CA SER A 478 10.35 35.60 14.39
C SER A 478 10.71 35.16 12.96
N TYR A 479 11.03 33.89 12.76
CA TYR A 479 11.25 33.32 11.43
C TYR A 479 9.97 33.34 10.57
N TYR A 480 8.81 32.98 11.14
CA TYR A 480 7.53 33.05 10.43
C TYR A 480 7.09 34.48 10.10
N PHE A 481 7.36 35.43 10.98
CA PHE A 481 7.16 36.86 10.72
C PHE A 481 8.02 37.33 9.54
N ALA A 482 9.33 37.09 9.58
CA ALA A 482 10.26 37.47 8.51
C ALA A 482 9.87 36.84 7.16
N THR A 483 9.54 35.55 7.15
CA THR A 483 9.09 34.87 5.92
C THR A 483 7.74 35.37 5.41
N THR A 484 6.83 35.80 6.28
CA THR A 484 5.55 36.43 5.89
C THR A 484 5.76 37.83 5.30
N LEU A 485 6.80 38.55 5.72
CA LEU A 485 7.25 39.80 5.08
C LEU A 485 8.03 39.58 3.77
N LYS A 486 8.09 38.34 3.27
CA LYS A 486 8.82 37.93 2.06
C LYS A 486 10.35 38.07 2.17
N PHE A 487 10.89 38.25 3.37
CA PHE A 487 12.30 38.03 3.63
C PHE A 487 12.59 36.53 3.50
N ARG A 488 13.73 36.15 2.90
CA ARG A 488 14.08 34.75 2.62
C ARG A 488 15.34 34.35 3.41
N PRO A 489 15.21 33.93 4.68
CA PRO A 489 16.34 33.40 5.43
C PRO A 489 16.94 32.16 4.74
N PRO A 490 18.24 31.88 4.91
CA PRO A 490 18.87 30.71 4.34
C PRO A 490 18.14 29.41 4.68
N ALA A 491 18.09 28.47 3.73
CA ALA A 491 17.32 27.22 3.87
C ALA A 491 17.75 26.33 5.06
N PHE A 492 18.97 26.50 5.56
CA PHE A 492 19.44 25.78 6.75
C PHE A 492 18.81 26.32 8.04
N VAL A 493 18.39 27.59 8.09
CA VAL A 493 17.77 28.20 9.29
C VAL A 493 16.49 27.46 9.67
N ALA A 494 15.65 27.11 8.69
CA ALA A 494 14.46 26.29 8.93
C ALA A 494 14.79 24.89 9.47
N ARG A 495 15.95 24.32 9.10
CA ARG A 495 16.43 23.04 9.64
C ARG A 495 16.89 23.22 11.08
N CYS A 496 17.64 24.28 11.37
CA CYS A 496 18.09 24.60 12.72
C CYS A 496 16.91 24.85 13.67
N ILE A 497 15.85 25.52 13.23
CA ILE A 497 14.64 25.72 14.03
C ILE A 497 13.97 24.38 14.36
N THR A 498 13.75 23.52 13.35
CA THR A 498 13.16 22.19 13.60
C THR A 498 14.07 21.32 14.47
N LEU A 499 15.39 21.43 14.32
CA LEU A 499 16.36 20.75 15.18
C LEU A 499 16.31 21.29 16.62
N ALA A 500 16.21 22.61 16.80
CA ALA A 500 16.06 23.23 18.11
C ALA A 500 14.78 22.74 18.81
N GLN A 501 13.66 22.63 18.09
CA GLN A 501 12.41 22.05 18.61
C GLN A 501 12.61 20.60 19.10
N ILE A 502 13.36 19.77 18.35
CA ILE A 502 13.70 18.40 18.78
C ILE A 502 14.59 18.43 20.03
N VAL A 503 15.61 19.30 20.05
CA VAL A 503 16.51 19.46 21.20
C VAL A 503 15.75 19.91 22.45
N GLN A 504 14.73 20.76 22.33
CA GLN A 504 13.85 21.13 23.44
C GLN A 504 13.19 19.88 24.05
N PHE A 505 12.59 19.01 23.24
CA PHE A 505 11.94 17.81 23.78
C PHE A 505 12.96 16.81 24.35
N VAL A 506 14.18 16.72 23.77
CA VAL A 506 15.26 15.92 24.38
C VAL A 506 15.70 16.49 25.73
N TYR A 507 15.77 17.82 25.87
CA TYR A 507 16.06 18.47 27.14
C TYR A 507 14.94 18.27 28.16
N ILE A 508 13.68 18.41 27.75
CA ILE A 508 12.52 18.15 28.62
C ILE A 508 12.50 16.68 29.05
N PHE A 509 12.73 15.74 28.13
CA PHE A 509 12.90 14.33 28.44
C PHE A 509 13.98 14.10 29.51
N TYR A 510 15.15 14.74 29.38
CA TYR A 510 16.21 14.68 30.38
C TYR A 510 15.75 15.22 31.75
N THR A 511 15.06 16.37 31.77
CA THR A 511 14.50 16.93 33.01
C THR A 511 13.44 16.02 33.63
N LEU A 512 12.64 15.34 32.81
CA LEU A 512 11.62 14.38 33.27
C LEU A 512 12.24 13.13 33.86
N VAL A 513 13.32 12.60 33.25
CA VAL A 513 14.11 11.52 33.84
C VAL A 513 14.62 11.94 35.22
N HIS A 514 15.24 13.11 35.33
CA HIS A 514 15.81 13.58 36.60
C HIS A 514 14.74 13.88 37.65
N LEU A 515 13.65 14.54 37.27
CA LEU A 515 12.50 14.79 38.15
C LEU A 515 11.90 13.48 38.64
N THR A 516 11.74 12.50 37.75
CA THR A 516 11.23 11.17 38.12
C THR A 516 12.21 10.49 39.07
N THR A 517 13.52 10.55 38.81
CA THR A 517 14.55 10.02 39.71
C THR A 517 14.56 10.70 41.07
N LEU A 518 14.45 12.03 41.13
CA LEU A 518 14.44 12.78 42.39
C LEU A 518 13.17 12.52 43.19
N PHE A 519 12.02 12.48 42.52
CA PHE A 519 10.75 12.10 43.15
C PHE A 519 10.80 10.64 43.64
N LEU A 520 11.51 9.78 42.91
CA LEU A 520 11.78 8.39 43.28
C LEU A 520 12.71 8.23 44.49
N THR A 521 13.76 9.05 44.60
CA THR A 521 14.83 8.88 45.61
C THR A 521 14.63 9.72 46.87
N LEU A 522 13.99 10.88 46.78
CA LEU A 522 13.80 11.82 47.89
C LEU A 522 12.37 11.81 48.48
N GLY A 523 11.44 11.02 47.91
CA GLY A 523 10.05 10.92 48.39
C GLY A 523 9.25 12.21 48.24
N ASP A 524 8.43 12.56 49.25
CA ASP A 524 7.51 13.72 49.25
C ASP A 524 8.20 15.11 49.22
N ALA A 525 9.52 15.17 49.21
CA ALA A 525 10.28 16.43 49.16
C ALA A 525 10.10 17.22 47.84
N CYS A 526 9.62 16.56 46.78
CA CYS A 526 9.31 17.17 45.50
C CYS A 526 7.79 17.25 45.33
N LEU A 527 7.21 18.44 45.46
CA LEU A 527 5.76 18.70 45.30
C LEU A 527 5.31 18.38 43.86
N GLN A 528 5.00 17.11 43.59
CA GLN A 528 4.63 16.64 42.27
C GLN A 528 3.43 15.69 42.30
N ASP A 529 2.44 15.96 41.43
CA ASP A 529 1.31 15.06 41.23
C ASP A 529 1.72 13.88 40.32
N PRO A 530 1.56 12.63 40.77
CA PRO A 530 1.92 11.43 40.00
C PRO A 530 1.15 11.31 38.68
N THR A 531 -0.12 11.73 38.67
CA THR A 531 -0.96 11.70 37.46
C THR A 531 -0.45 12.72 36.44
N GLY A 532 -0.16 13.95 36.90
CA GLY A 532 0.46 15.01 36.10
C GLY A 532 1.82 14.60 35.54
N LEU A 533 2.66 13.94 36.34
CA LEU A 533 3.95 13.42 35.87
C LEU A 533 3.79 12.37 34.76
N ALA A 534 2.87 11.41 34.91
CA ALA A 534 2.57 10.41 33.88
C ALA A 534 2.06 11.05 32.58
N TRP A 535 1.19 12.05 32.68
CA TRP A 535 0.72 12.82 31.52
C TRP A 535 1.85 13.61 30.85
N THR A 536 2.82 14.11 31.63
CA THR A 536 3.97 14.85 31.09
C THR A 536 4.88 13.93 30.28
N TRP A 537 5.13 12.71 30.77
CA TRP A 537 5.83 11.66 30.05
C TRP A 537 5.14 11.27 28.73
N PHE A 538 3.82 11.07 28.78
CA PHE A 538 3.05 10.76 27.57
C PHE A 538 3.13 11.87 26.52
N MET A 539 2.96 13.12 26.95
CA MET A 539 3.05 14.27 26.07
C MET A 539 4.42 14.34 25.39
N ASP A 540 5.49 14.36 26.16
CA ASP A 540 6.85 14.60 25.68
C ASP A 540 7.31 13.52 24.70
N ILE A 541 7.07 12.24 25.02
CA ILE A 541 7.35 11.11 24.11
C ILE A 541 6.56 11.24 22.80
N SER A 542 5.27 11.60 22.90
CA SER A 542 4.42 11.76 21.71
C SER A 542 4.92 12.89 20.80
N TYR A 543 5.38 14.00 21.37
CA TYR A 543 5.85 15.16 20.62
C TYR A 543 7.24 14.91 20.03
N LEU A 544 8.17 14.36 20.81
CA LEU A 544 9.49 13.99 20.33
C LEU A 544 9.41 13.08 19.09
N TYR A 545 8.54 12.07 19.11
CA TYR A 545 8.30 11.20 17.96
C TYR A 545 7.79 11.98 16.73
N LEU A 546 6.75 12.80 16.91
CA LEU A 546 6.12 13.53 15.81
C LEU A 546 7.09 14.53 15.15
N PHE A 547 7.93 15.21 15.94
CA PHE A 547 8.93 16.15 15.41
C PHE A 547 10.09 15.43 14.69
N VAL A 548 10.53 14.26 15.18
CA VAL A 548 11.54 13.44 14.50
C VAL A 548 11.01 12.89 13.18
N ASP A 549 9.78 12.36 13.15
CA ASP A 549 9.14 11.89 11.92
C ASP A 549 8.98 13.03 10.90
N PHE A 550 8.54 14.20 11.35
CA PHE A 550 8.46 15.40 10.53
C PHE A 550 9.83 15.80 9.95
N TYR A 551 10.89 15.80 10.75
CA TYR A 551 12.24 16.13 10.31
C TYR A 551 12.74 15.16 9.23
N MET A 552 12.55 13.86 9.43
CA MET A 552 12.96 12.84 8.48
C MET A 552 12.21 12.97 7.15
N ASN A 553 10.89 13.11 7.21
CA ASN A 553 10.06 13.23 6.01
C ASN A 553 10.32 14.53 5.23
N LYS A 554 10.69 15.62 5.92
CA LYS A 554 10.92 16.93 5.29
C LYS A 554 12.34 17.13 4.76
N TYR A 555 13.37 16.65 5.47
CA TYR A 555 14.76 16.99 5.18
C TYR A 555 15.64 15.81 4.74
N THR A 556 15.26 14.56 5.01
CA THR A 556 16.05 13.37 4.64
C THR A 556 15.38 12.49 3.57
N ALA A 557 14.08 12.62 3.34
CA ALA A 557 13.41 11.98 2.21
C ALA A 557 13.92 12.53 0.86
N SER A 558 14.30 11.63 -0.05
CA SER A 558 14.79 11.97 -1.39
C SER A 558 13.78 12.87 -2.13
N LYS A 559 14.17 14.12 -2.44
CA LYS A 559 13.33 15.10 -3.11
C LYS A 559 12.93 14.60 -4.51
N LYS A 560 11.65 14.73 -4.86
CA LYS A 560 11.20 14.70 -6.26
C LYS A 560 11.93 15.80 -7.06
N PRO A 561 12.44 15.51 -8.28
CA PRO A 561 13.07 16.54 -9.12
C PRO A 561 12.04 17.62 -9.49
N LYS A 562 12.42 18.89 -9.36
CA LYS A 562 11.52 20.06 -9.42
C LYS A 562 11.52 20.80 -10.77
N ASP A 563 12.23 20.30 -11.78
CA ASP A 563 12.29 20.88 -13.13
C ASP A 563 11.86 19.85 -14.19
N SER A 564 10.62 19.35 -14.11
CA SER A 564 10.08 18.47 -15.15
C SER A 564 9.78 19.28 -16.40
N LEU A 565 10.62 19.13 -17.43
CA LEU A 565 10.39 19.58 -18.81
C LEU A 565 8.93 19.32 -19.20
N LYS A 566 8.12 20.35 -19.46
CA LYS A 566 6.84 20.16 -20.14
C LYS A 566 7.09 19.97 -21.63
N LEU A 567 6.56 18.89 -22.20
CA LEU A 567 6.71 18.61 -23.61
C LEU A 567 5.72 19.43 -24.43
N PRO A 568 6.11 19.94 -25.61
CA PRO A 568 5.15 20.35 -26.62
C PRO A 568 4.22 19.19 -26.96
N CYS A 569 3.05 19.50 -27.52
CA CYS A 569 2.13 18.48 -28.01
C CYS A 569 2.87 17.48 -28.92
N LEU A 570 2.62 16.18 -28.74
CA LEU A 570 3.37 15.15 -29.48
C LEU A 570 3.20 15.30 -31.00
N ASN A 571 2.03 15.75 -31.46
CA ASN A 571 1.82 16.09 -32.88
C ASN A 571 2.84 17.11 -33.41
N ASN A 572 3.16 18.15 -32.62
CA ASN A 572 4.15 19.15 -32.99
C ASN A 572 5.57 18.58 -32.92
N VAL A 573 5.85 17.71 -31.96
CA VAL A 573 7.17 17.05 -31.87
C VAL A 573 7.41 16.18 -33.10
N TYR A 574 6.43 15.41 -33.57
CA TYR A 574 6.59 14.51 -34.72
C TYR A 574 6.32 15.13 -36.10
N LYS A 575 5.85 16.38 -36.15
CA LYS A 575 5.55 17.08 -37.40
C LYS A 575 6.78 17.15 -38.31
N ASP A 576 6.57 16.83 -39.60
CA ASP A 576 7.57 16.83 -40.67
C ASP A 576 8.78 15.91 -40.45
N ARG A 577 8.70 15.01 -39.46
CA ARG A 577 9.77 14.04 -39.14
C ARG A 577 9.61 12.75 -39.92
N THR A 578 10.75 12.14 -40.21
CA THR A 578 10.85 10.76 -40.72
C THR A 578 11.26 9.82 -39.59
N VAL A 579 10.54 8.72 -39.47
CA VAL A 579 10.74 7.67 -38.46
C VAL A 579 11.29 6.41 -39.13
N PHE A 580 12.29 5.76 -38.53
CA PHE A 580 12.79 4.44 -38.96
C PHE A 580 12.52 3.40 -37.88
N ILE A 581 11.81 2.32 -38.24
CA ILE A 581 11.37 1.29 -37.30
C ILE A 581 11.94 -0.06 -37.73
N THR A 582 12.68 -0.69 -36.82
CA THR A 582 13.06 -2.11 -36.96
C THR A 582 12.09 -2.97 -36.14
N GLY A 583 11.80 -4.18 -36.61
CA GLY A 583 10.82 -5.06 -35.96
C GLY A 583 9.37 -4.66 -36.24
N ALA A 584 9.13 -3.88 -37.30
CA ALA A 584 7.80 -3.39 -37.71
C ALA A 584 6.77 -4.51 -37.96
N SER A 585 7.22 -5.68 -38.40
CA SER A 585 6.36 -6.85 -38.64
C SER A 585 6.01 -7.64 -37.38
N GLY A 586 6.56 -7.30 -36.21
CA GLY A 586 6.24 -7.92 -34.92
C GLY A 586 5.06 -7.24 -34.22
N PHE A 587 4.53 -7.89 -33.19
CA PHE A 587 3.34 -7.48 -32.45
C PHE A 587 3.37 -6.00 -32.02
N LEU A 588 4.38 -5.63 -31.23
CA LEU A 588 4.56 -4.26 -30.73
C LEU A 588 4.78 -3.24 -31.86
N GLY A 589 5.51 -3.63 -32.91
CA GLY A 589 5.80 -2.77 -34.05
C GLY A 589 4.53 -2.39 -34.82
N LYS A 590 3.63 -3.35 -35.07
CA LYS A 590 2.36 -3.10 -35.78
C LYS A 590 1.46 -2.14 -35.00
N VAL A 591 1.28 -2.38 -33.70
CA VAL A 591 0.44 -1.53 -32.83
C VAL A 591 1.01 -0.11 -32.76
N MET A 592 2.35 0.02 -32.66
CA MET A 592 3.00 1.33 -32.65
C MET A 592 2.83 2.07 -33.99
N ILE A 593 2.96 1.38 -35.14
CA ILE A 593 2.77 2.00 -36.45
C ILE A 593 1.31 2.42 -36.64
N GLU A 594 0.35 1.56 -36.30
CA GLU A 594 -1.08 1.90 -36.35
C GLU A 594 -1.36 3.15 -35.49
N LYS A 595 -0.83 3.21 -34.27
CA LYS A 595 -0.95 4.36 -33.38
C LYS A 595 -0.33 5.62 -33.97
N MET A 596 0.86 5.54 -34.56
CA MET A 596 1.52 6.68 -35.20
C MET A 596 0.71 7.20 -36.40
N LEU A 597 0.19 6.30 -37.24
CA LEU A 597 -0.59 6.67 -38.42
C LEU A 597 -1.92 7.33 -38.05
N HIS A 598 -2.56 6.87 -36.98
CA HIS A 598 -3.83 7.42 -36.51
C HIS A 598 -3.67 8.72 -35.71
N ALA A 599 -2.75 8.74 -34.74
CA ALA A 599 -2.64 9.84 -33.78
C ALA A 599 -1.61 10.93 -34.15
N LEU A 600 -0.72 10.67 -35.11
CA LEU A 600 0.34 11.60 -35.54
C LEU A 600 0.28 11.92 -37.04
N PRO A 601 -0.79 12.58 -37.53
CA PRO A 601 -0.94 12.92 -38.94
C PRO A 601 0.17 13.82 -39.49
N GLY A 602 0.92 14.54 -38.64
CA GLY A 602 2.04 15.37 -39.05
C GLY A 602 3.31 14.62 -39.47
N ILE A 603 3.41 13.30 -39.26
CA ILE A 603 4.58 12.52 -39.67
C ILE A 603 4.74 12.56 -41.20
N LYS A 604 5.96 12.84 -41.66
CA LYS A 604 6.31 12.89 -43.08
C LYS A 604 6.41 11.50 -43.70
N ARG A 605 7.13 10.58 -43.04
CA ARG A 605 7.41 9.24 -43.55
C ARG A 605 7.80 8.26 -42.44
N ILE A 606 7.44 6.99 -42.62
CA ILE A 606 7.82 5.89 -41.73
C ILE A 606 8.55 4.83 -42.56
N TYR A 607 9.86 4.71 -42.42
CA TYR A 607 10.62 3.61 -42.98
C TYR A 607 10.51 2.38 -42.07
N VAL A 608 10.10 1.23 -42.64
CA VAL A 608 9.98 -0.03 -41.89
C VAL A 608 10.94 -1.07 -42.44
N LEU A 609 11.85 -1.55 -41.60
CA LEU A 609 12.79 -2.61 -41.99
C LEU A 609 12.06 -3.96 -42.01
N ILE A 610 11.96 -4.58 -43.19
CA ILE A 610 11.27 -5.86 -43.39
C ILE A 610 12.19 -6.83 -44.10
N ARG A 611 12.38 -8.01 -43.50
CA ARG A 611 13.12 -9.11 -44.12
C ARG A 611 12.35 -9.68 -45.32
N PRO A 612 12.98 -9.98 -46.46
CA PRO A 612 12.32 -10.73 -47.53
C PRO A 612 11.96 -12.14 -47.06
N SER A 613 11.03 -12.80 -47.77
CA SER A 613 10.69 -14.22 -47.53
C SER A 613 10.57 -14.96 -48.86
N LYS A 614 10.57 -16.30 -48.84
CA LYS A 614 10.58 -17.11 -50.08
C LYS A 614 9.41 -16.71 -51.00
N GLY A 615 9.73 -16.04 -52.11
CA GLY A 615 8.77 -15.57 -53.11
C GLY A 615 8.02 -14.27 -52.78
N LYS A 616 8.40 -13.51 -51.73
CA LYS A 616 7.76 -12.22 -51.38
C LYS A 616 8.80 -11.16 -51.01
N SER A 617 8.72 -10.01 -51.66
CA SER A 617 9.51 -8.81 -51.31
C SER A 617 9.10 -8.24 -49.94
N GLY A 618 9.92 -7.35 -49.38
CA GLY A 618 9.57 -6.62 -48.16
C GLY A 618 8.30 -5.78 -48.33
N ALA A 619 8.09 -5.22 -49.52
CA ALA A 619 6.88 -4.48 -49.87
C ALA A 619 5.65 -5.39 -49.93
N ASP A 620 5.74 -6.57 -50.54
CA ASP A 620 4.64 -7.55 -50.57
C ASP A 620 4.23 -7.96 -49.16
N ARG A 621 5.22 -8.23 -48.30
CA ARG A 621 4.99 -8.57 -46.89
C ARG A 621 4.31 -7.43 -46.14
N TRP A 622 4.72 -6.18 -46.37
CA TRP A 622 4.05 -5.02 -45.78
C TRP A 622 2.61 -4.90 -46.25
N ASN A 623 2.37 -5.04 -47.56
CA ASN A 623 1.04 -4.99 -48.16
C ASN A 623 0.11 -6.09 -47.63
N GLU A 624 0.64 -7.25 -47.24
CA GLU A 624 -0.12 -8.28 -46.54
C GLU A 624 -0.39 -7.93 -45.07
N LEU A 625 0.60 -7.37 -44.37
CA LEU A 625 0.46 -6.99 -42.96
C LEU A 625 -0.60 -5.91 -42.76
N VAL A 626 -0.61 -4.89 -43.63
CA VAL A 626 -1.59 -3.82 -43.53
C VAL A 626 -3.01 -4.33 -43.75
N LYS A 627 -3.24 -5.41 -44.52
CA LYS A 627 -4.60 -5.99 -44.70
C LYS A 627 -5.20 -6.58 -43.40
N SER A 628 -4.42 -6.74 -42.34
CA SER A 628 -4.94 -7.21 -41.05
C SER A 628 -5.97 -6.25 -40.45
N GLU A 629 -6.82 -6.80 -39.58
CA GLU A 629 -7.94 -6.10 -38.94
C GLU A 629 -7.46 -4.92 -38.09
N LEU A 630 -6.24 -4.99 -37.53
CA LEU A 630 -5.61 -3.92 -36.74
C LEU A 630 -5.62 -2.57 -37.47
N PHE A 631 -5.35 -2.57 -38.78
CA PHE A 631 -5.27 -1.35 -39.58
C PHE A 631 -6.62 -0.94 -40.21
N ASN A 632 -7.74 -1.60 -39.86
CA ASN A 632 -9.07 -1.21 -40.34
C ASN A 632 -9.38 0.24 -40.00
N ARG A 633 -9.11 0.66 -38.74
CA ARG A 633 -9.29 2.03 -38.27
C ARG A 633 -8.54 3.04 -39.14
N VAL A 634 -7.25 2.79 -39.41
CA VAL A 634 -6.42 3.64 -40.28
C VAL A 634 -6.95 3.69 -41.70
N ARG A 635 -7.36 2.55 -42.29
CA ARG A 635 -7.94 2.53 -43.64
C ARG A 635 -9.23 3.34 -43.75
N ARG A 636 -10.06 3.29 -42.72
CA ARG A 636 -11.35 4.01 -42.66
C ARG A 636 -11.14 5.51 -42.47
N ASP A 637 -10.34 5.89 -41.48
CA ASP A 637 -10.25 7.27 -41.01
C ASP A 637 -9.17 8.09 -41.76
N GLY A 638 -8.18 7.43 -42.35
CA GLY A 638 -7.05 8.06 -43.03
C GLY A 638 -6.44 7.15 -44.09
N PRO A 639 -7.12 6.87 -45.22
CA PRO A 639 -6.66 5.90 -46.22
C PRO A 639 -5.27 6.23 -46.78
N THR A 640 -4.97 7.52 -46.98
CA THR A 640 -3.66 8.00 -47.46
C THR A 640 -2.57 7.98 -46.38
N ALA A 641 -2.91 7.73 -45.11
CA ALA A 641 -1.90 7.64 -44.05
C ALA A 641 -0.96 6.45 -44.28
N LEU A 642 -1.46 5.34 -44.86
CA LEU A 642 -0.65 4.16 -45.17
C LEU A 642 0.45 4.45 -46.21
N ASP A 643 0.22 5.41 -47.11
CA ASP A 643 1.20 5.83 -48.14
C ASP A 643 2.46 6.45 -47.54
N LYS A 644 2.40 6.87 -46.26
CA LYS A 644 3.56 7.36 -45.51
C LYS A 644 4.53 6.25 -45.15
N VAL A 645 4.10 4.99 -45.18
CA VAL A 645 4.95 3.86 -44.77
C VAL A 645 5.69 3.30 -45.98
N VAL A 646 7.01 3.26 -45.90
CA VAL A 646 7.88 2.73 -46.94
C VAL A 646 8.61 1.51 -46.40
N ALA A 647 8.31 0.34 -46.96
CA ALA A 647 9.03 -0.89 -46.65
C ALA A 647 10.44 -0.84 -47.24
N VAL A 648 11.43 -1.03 -46.37
CA VAL A 648 12.85 -1.14 -46.74
C VAL A 648 13.27 -2.57 -46.51
N GLU A 649 13.76 -3.22 -47.56
CA GLU A 649 14.27 -4.58 -47.45
C GLU A 649 15.57 -4.60 -46.67
N GLY A 650 15.68 -5.52 -45.70
CA GLY A 650 16.91 -5.72 -44.96
C GLY A 650 16.78 -6.66 -43.77
N ASP A 651 17.92 -7.08 -43.25
CA ASP A 651 18.08 -7.91 -42.07
C ASP A 651 19.12 -7.32 -41.12
N ILE A 652 18.74 -7.17 -39.84
CA ILE A 652 19.62 -6.66 -38.78
C ILE A 652 20.87 -7.53 -38.56
N ALA A 653 20.82 -8.80 -38.99
CA ALA A 653 21.95 -9.72 -38.95
C ALA A 653 23.05 -9.39 -39.97
N LEU A 654 22.81 -8.49 -40.93
CA LEU A 654 23.73 -8.20 -42.03
C LEU A 654 24.39 -6.81 -41.89
N PRO A 655 25.60 -6.59 -42.47
CA PRO A 655 26.21 -5.26 -42.58
C PRO A 655 25.28 -4.25 -43.24
N ASP A 656 25.28 -3.01 -42.76
CA ASP A 656 24.34 -1.96 -43.18
C ASP A 656 22.86 -2.41 -43.19
N LEU A 657 22.54 -3.38 -42.32
CA LEU A 657 21.23 -4.02 -42.21
C LEU A 657 20.77 -4.71 -43.51
N GLY A 658 21.69 -5.02 -44.44
CA GLY A 658 21.35 -5.59 -45.75
C GLY A 658 20.49 -4.68 -46.63
N ILE A 659 20.45 -3.38 -46.35
CA ILE A 659 19.66 -2.40 -47.09
C ILE A 659 20.34 -2.09 -48.42
N SER A 660 19.54 -1.95 -49.50
CA SER A 660 20.06 -1.57 -50.82
C SER A 660 20.79 -0.21 -50.76
N PRO A 661 21.86 0.04 -51.55
CA PRO A 661 22.57 1.31 -51.51
C PRO A 661 21.69 2.54 -51.76
N ALA A 662 20.68 2.39 -52.64
CA ALA A 662 19.72 3.46 -52.94
C ALA A 662 18.83 3.78 -51.73
N ASP A 663 18.29 2.76 -51.07
CA ASP A 663 17.44 2.94 -49.88
C ASP A 663 18.25 3.43 -48.68
N LEU A 664 19.47 2.90 -48.52
CA LEU A 664 20.39 3.28 -47.46
C LEU A 664 20.67 4.78 -47.50
N LYS A 665 20.94 5.34 -48.70
CA LYS A 665 21.13 6.78 -48.89
C LYS A 665 19.91 7.58 -48.45
N ARG A 666 18.69 7.13 -48.78
CA ARG A 666 17.44 7.81 -48.38
C ARG A 666 17.19 7.72 -46.88
N VAL A 667 17.32 6.54 -46.30
CA VAL A 667 17.13 6.30 -44.85
C VAL A 667 18.11 7.16 -44.05
N LEU A 668 19.38 7.22 -44.44
CA LEU A 668 20.39 8.05 -43.77
C LEU A 668 20.07 9.55 -43.87
N ALA A 669 19.73 10.04 -45.05
CA ALA A 669 19.51 11.47 -45.28
C ALA A 669 18.25 12.02 -44.60
N GLU A 670 17.19 11.21 -44.49
CA GLU A 670 15.87 11.70 -44.07
C GLU A 670 15.52 11.38 -42.60
N THR A 671 16.06 10.30 -42.02
CA THR A 671 15.60 9.79 -40.72
C THR A 671 16.00 10.69 -39.56
N SER A 672 15.02 11.01 -38.70
CA SER A 672 15.24 11.81 -37.48
C SER A 672 14.90 11.08 -36.19
N MET A 673 14.09 10.02 -36.25
CA MET A 673 13.68 9.24 -35.08
C MET A 673 13.84 7.75 -35.41
N VAL A 674 14.54 7.00 -34.56
CA VAL A 674 14.75 5.56 -34.75
C VAL A 674 14.12 4.79 -33.59
N PHE A 675 13.28 3.81 -33.91
CA PHE A 675 12.71 2.86 -32.94
C PHE A 675 13.25 1.47 -33.21
N HIS A 676 14.08 0.99 -32.30
CA HIS A 676 14.63 -0.36 -32.40
C HIS A 676 13.81 -1.36 -31.59
N CYS A 677 12.92 -2.10 -32.28
CA CYS A 677 12.10 -3.16 -31.69
C CYS A 677 12.47 -4.56 -32.20
N ALA A 678 13.35 -4.67 -33.20
CA ALA A 678 13.76 -5.96 -33.73
C ALA A 678 14.51 -6.77 -32.66
N ALA A 679 13.89 -7.87 -32.25
CA ALA A 679 14.49 -8.87 -31.39
C ALA A 679 13.84 -10.21 -31.68
N THR A 680 14.54 -11.28 -31.35
CA THR A 680 13.92 -12.60 -31.30
C THR A 680 13.33 -12.85 -29.91
N ILE A 681 12.05 -13.20 -29.85
CA ILE A 681 11.33 -13.55 -28.62
C ILE A 681 11.23 -15.06 -28.41
N ARG A 682 12.00 -15.84 -29.20
CA ARG A 682 12.17 -17.26 -28.95
C ARG A 682 13.17 -17.42 -27.80
N PHE A 683 12.66 -17.77 -26.62
CA PHE A 683 13.43 -17.86 -25.38
C PHE A 683 14.51 -18.96 -25.39
N ASN A 684 14.45 -19.88 -26.35
CA ASN A 684 15.31 -21.06 -26.49
C ASN A 684 16.19 -21.06 -27.75
N LEU A 685 16.41 -19.89 -28.39
CA LEU A 685 17.35 -19.83 -29.51
C LEU A 685 18.78 -20.15 -29.06
N PRO A 686 19.58 -20.80 -29.92
CA PRO A 686 21.01 -20.98 -29.68
C PRO A 686 21.65 -19.62 -29.40
N LEU A 687 22.55 -19.57 -28.40
CA LEU A 687 23.14 -18.32 -27.94
C LEU A 687 23.87 -17.57 -29.07
N LYS A 688 24.48 -18.29 -30.01
CA LYS A 688 25.19 -17.71 -31.17
C LYS A 688 24.26 -16.91 -32.07
N GLU A 689 23.10 -17.46 -32.42
CA GLU A 689 22.08 -16.77 -33.20
C GLU A 689 21.49 -15.59 -32.43
N ALA A 690 21.21 -15.77 -31.14
CA ALA A 690 20.68 -14.71 -30.28
C ALA A 690 21.68 -13.55 -30.12
N ALA A 691 22.98 -13.84 -29.99
CA ALA A 691 24.04 -12.84 -29.91
C ALA A 691 24.20 -12.06 -31.23
N ASN A 692 24.16 -12.74 -32.38
CA ASN A 692 24.22 -12.03 -33.67
C ASN A 692 23.02 -11.08 -33.87
N LEU A 693 21.81 -11.50 -33.49
CA LEU A 693 20.61 -10.68 -33.66
C LEU A 693 20.50 -9.55 -32.61
N ASN A 694 20.59 -9.90 -31.33
CA ASN A 694 20.28 -8.97 -30.24
C ASN A 694 21.50 -8.16 -29.78
N MET A 695 22.74 -8.53 -30.13
CA MET A 695 23.94 -7.79 -29.76
C MET A 695 24.64 -7.20 -31.00
N GLN A 696 25.09 -8.04 -31.94
CA GLN A 696 25.74 -7.52 -33.16
C GLN A 696 24.78 -6.67 -33.99
N GLY A 697 23.53 -7.09 -34.12
CA GLY A 697 22.49 -6.35 -34.83
C GLY A 697 22.24 -4.95 -34.25
N VAL A 698 22.26 -4.83 -32.92
CA VAL A 698 22.16 -3.54 -32.23
C VAL A 698 23.36 -2.65 -32.55
N ARG A 699 24.58 -3.22 -32.53
CA ARG A 699 25.80 -2.50 -32.90
C ARG A 699 25.73 -1.95 -34.33
N ARG A 700 25.34 -2.78 -35.30
CA ARG A 700 25.19 -2.38 -36.71
C ARG A 700 24.18 -1.24 -36.87
N LEU A 701 23.05 -1.31 -36.16
CA LEU A 701 22.04 -0.25 -36.19
C LEU A 701 22.56 1.06 -35.56
N ILE A 702 23.31 0.98 -34.47
CA ILE A 702 23.92 2.16 -33.84
C ILE A 702 24.97 2.79 -34.77
N THR A 703 25.81 1.98 -35.43
CA THR A 703 26.74 2.46 -36.46
C THR A 703 26.02 3.18 -37.59
N LEU A 704 24.84 2.69 -37.99
CA LEU A 704 23.99 3.37 -38.97
C LEU A 704 23.45 4.70 -38.42
N CYS A 705 23.03 4.76 -37.15
CA CYS A 705 22.51 5.97 -36.51
C CYS A 705 23.54 7.10 -36.43
N HIS A 706 24.83 6.80 -36.26
CA HIS A 706 25.92 7.79 -36.33
C HIS A 706 26.03 8.51 -37.67
N ARG A 707 25.59 7.86 -38.74
CA ARG A 707 25.61 8.40 -40.11
C ARG A 707 24.33 9.19 -40.45
N MET A 708 23.39 9.34 -39.50
CA MET A 708 22.12 10.05 -39.71
C MET A 708 22.23 11.51 -39.22
N PRO A 709 22.40 12.51 -40.12
CA PRO A 709 22.62 13.90 -39.73
C PRO A 709 21.41 14.56 -39.04
N LEU A 710 20.20 14.04 -39.25
CA LEU A 710 18.96 14.59 -38.69
C LEU A 710 18.50 13.89 -37.40
N LEU A 711 19.28 12.94 -36.86
CA LEU A 711 18.87 12.12 -35.73
C LEU A 711 18.64 12.96 -34.46
N LYS A 712 17.44 12.83 -33.90
CA LYS A 712 17.00 13.46 -32.65
C LYS A 712 16.63 12.46 -31.57
N CYS A 713 16.35 11.21 -31.93
CA CYS A 713 16.20 10.14 -30.95
C CYS A 713 16.55 8.77 -31.53
N TYR A 714 17.32 7.98 -30.76
CA TYR A 714 17.43 6.53 -30.93
C TYR A 714 16.81 5.83 -29.70
N LEU A 715 15.64 5.23 -29.87
CA LEU A 715 14.98 4.46 -28.83
C LEU A 715 15.31 2.97 -28.97
N HIS A 716 15.94 2.39 -27.95
CA HIS A 716 16.23 0.97 -27.84
C HIS A 716 15.15 0.27 -26.99
N CYS A 717 14.36 -0.63 -27.60
CA CYS A 717 13.41 -1.47 -26.88
C CYS A 717 14.14 -2.69 -26.29
N SER A 718 14.21 -2.74 -24.96
CA SER A 718 14.80 -3.82 -24.18
C SER A 718 13.71 -4.55 -23.37
N THR A 719 13.98 -4.93 -22.12
CA THR A 719 13.02 -5.62 -21.25
C THR A 719 13.28 -5.31 -19.78
N CYS A 720 12.23 -5.28 -18.96
CA CYS A 720 12.38 -5.15 -17.51
C CYS A 720 13.20 -6.29 -16.89
N TYR A 721 13.25 -7.45 -17.55
CA TYR A 721 13.94 -8.65 -17.10
C TYR A 721 15.47 -8.66 -17.32
N VAL A 722 16.08 -7.53 -17.69
CA VAL A 722 17.56 -7.43 -17.74
C VAL A 722 18.23 -7.48 -16.36
N GLY A 723 17.47 -7.24 -15.27
CA GLY A 723 17.89 -7.47 -13.88
C GLY A 723 17.33 -8.77 -13.28
N ALA A 724 16.95 -9.74 -14.12
CA ALA A 724 16.25 -10.96 -13.69
C ALA A 724 17.11 -11.91 -12.83
N ASP A 725 18.43 -11.72 -12.80
CA ASP A 725 19.38 -12.38 -11.89
C ASP A 725 19.14 -12.01 -10.41
N ARG A 726 18.39 -10.93 -10.14
CA ARG A 726 18.16 -10.37 -8.80
C ARG A 726 16.76 -10.67 -8.26
N LYS A 727 16.32 -11.93 -8.37
CA LYS A 727 14.99 -12.39 -7.90
C LYS A 727 14.70 -11.95 -6.46
N GLY A 728 13.48 -11.49 -6.20
CA GLY A 728 13.03 -11.07 -4.86
C GLY A 728 13.43 -9.65 -4.45
N THR A 729 14.04 -8.87 -5.34
CA THR A 729 14.39 -7.46 -5.11
C THR A 729 13.68 -6.52 -6.09
N LEU A 730 13.59 -5.23 -5.73
CA LEU A 730 13.09 -4.18 -6.63
C LEU A 730 14.14 -3.90 -7.72
N VAL A 731 13.78 -4.11 -8.98
CA VAL A 731 14.64 -3.81 -10.14
C VAL A 731 14.48 -2.33 -10.50
N GLU A 732 15.55 -1.56 -10.32
CA GLU A 732 15.58 -0.11 -10.50
C GLU A 732 15.80 0.33 -11.97
N GLU A 733 15.36 1.54 -12.31
CA GLU A 733 15.57 2.21 -13.60
C GLU A 733 17.01 2.72 -13.74
N ARG A 734 17.96 1.79 -13.79
CA ARG A 734 19.39 2.06 -14.01
C ARG A 734 20.00 1.06 -14.97
N LEU A 735 21.18 1.40 -15.46
CA LEU A 735 22.04 0.47 -16.19
C LEU A 735 22.71 -0.48 -15.20
N TYR A 736 22.87 -1.73 -15.62
CA TYR A 736 23.47 -2.80 -14.81
C TYR A 736 24.82 -3.21 -15.42
N GLU A 737 25.75 -3.59 -14.56
CA GLU A 737 27.01 -4.20 -14.99
C GLU A 737 26.72 -5.57 -15.63
N PRO A 738 27.29 -5.87 -16.81
CA PRO A 738 27.08 -7.15 -17.46
C PRO A 738 27.90 -8.25 -16.79
N LEU A 739 27.43 -9.49 -16.87
CA LEU A 739 28.17 -10.65 -16.38
C LEU A 739 29.49 -10.91 -17.13
N CYS A 740 29.56 -10.52 -18.40
CA CYS A 740 30.73 -10.73 -19.24
C CYS A 740 30.86 -9.61 -20.27
N ASP A 741 32.07 -9.45 -20.82
CA ASP A 741 32.34 -8.50 -21.89
C ASP A 741 31.53 -8.88 -23.16
N PRO A 742 30.60 -8.03 -23.63
CA PRO A 742 29.79 -8.31 -24.81
C PRO A 742 30.61 -8.50 -26.09
N HIS A 743 31.74 -7.79 -26.24
CA HIS A 743 32.60 -7.92 -27.41
C HIS A 743 33.32 -9.26 -27.42
N LYS A 744 33.82 -9.72 -26.27
CA LYS A 744 34.45 -11.05 -26.16
C LYS A 744 33.45 -12.17 -26.43
N LEU A 745 32.18 -12.02 -26.01
CA LEU A 745 31.15 -13.03 -26.32
C LEU A 745 30.81 -13.04 -27.82
N ILE A 746 30.76 -11.87 -28.45
CA ILE A 746 30.59 -11.75 -29.90
C ILE A 746 31.75 -12.40 -30.64
N GLU A 747 32.98 -12.07 -30.28
CA GLU A 747 34.20 -12.64 -30.87
C GLU A 747 34.22 -14.16 -30.67
N ALA A 748 33.97 -14.63 -29.44
CA ALA A 748 33.85 -16.05 -29.14
C ALA A 748 32.78 -16.74 -29.99
N SER A 749 31.65 -16.07 -30.27
CA SER A 749 30.60 -16.65 -31.12
C SER A 749 31.05 -16.89 -32.57
N GLU A 750 32.10 -16.21 -33.03
CA GLU A 750 32.60 -16.31 -34.41
C GLU A 750 33.59 -17.48 -34.59
N TRP A 751 34.44 -17.75 -33.59
CA TRP A 751 35.48 -18.79 -33.69
C TRP A 751 35.26 -20.03 -32.80
N MET A 752 34.41 -19.96 -31.77
CA MET A 752 34.18 -21.08 -30.84
C MET A 752 33.24 -22.13 -31.45
N ARG A 753 33.52 -23.41 -31.18
CA ARG A 753 32.64 -24.52 -31.58
C ARG A 753 31.27 -24.41 -30.89
N ASP A 754 30.22 -24.72 -31.64
CA ASP A 754 28.83 -24.51 -31.20
C ASP A 754 28.47 -25.30 -29.93
N ASP A 755 29.04 -26.49 -29.72
CA ASP A 755 28.82 -27.33 -28.53
C ASP A 755 29.38 -26.70 -27.25
N VAL A 756 30.55 -26.06 -27.34
CA VAL A 756 31.17 -25.31 -26.22
C VAL A 756 30.40 -24.02 -25.96
N PHE A 757 29.96 -23.33 -27.01
CA PHE A 757 29.17 -22.11 -26.89
C PHE A 757 27.80 -22.38 -26.24
N GLU A 758 27.21 -23.55 -26.49
CA GLU A 758 25.97 -23.99 -25.86
C GLU A 758 26.14 -24.31 -24.36
N CYS A 759 27.33 -24.73 -23.91
CA CYS A 759 27.62 -24.86 -22.49
C CYS A 759 27.56 -23.50 -21.76
N ILE A 760 28.04 -22.42 -22.41
CA ILE A 760 27.93 -21.04 -21.90
C ILE A 760 26.46 -20.63 -21.82
N SER A 761 25.67 -20.93 -22.85
CA SER A 761 24.21 -20.71 -22.91
C SER A 761 23.50 -21.32 -21.69
N ARG A 762 23.80 -22.58 -21.36
CA ARG A 762 23.21 -23.27 -20.19
C ARG A 762 23.58 -22.60 -18.87
N GLY A 763 24.82 -22.11 -18.74
CA GLY A 763 25.26 -21.35 -17.56
C GLY A 763 24.50 -20.02 -17.44
N ALA A 764 24.45 -19.24 -18.52
CA ALA A 764 23.76 -17.95 -18.56
C ALA A 764 22.25 -18.07 -18.29
N CYS A 765 21.60 -19.10 -18.83
CA CYS A 765 20.17 -19.38 -18.62
C CYS A 765 19.82 -19.71 -17.16
N LYS A 766 20.78 -20.20 -16.34
CA LYS A 766 20.54 -20.39 -14.90
C LYS A 766 20.37 -19.05 -14.17
N SER A 767 21.13 -18.03 -14.57
CA SER A 767 21.11 -16.71 -13.92
C SER A 767 20.01 -15.80 -14.48
N PHE A 768 19.83 -15.75 -15.81
CA PHE A 768 18.88 -14.84 -16.48
C PHE A 768 17.56 -15.51 -16.88
N GLY A 769 17.39 -16.79 -16.57
CA GLY A 769 16.22 -17.61 -16.94
C GLY A 769 16.23 -18.10 -18.38
N ASN A 770 16.61 -17.25 -19.35
CA ASN A 770 16.62 -17.59 -20.77
C ASN A 770 17.64 -16.76 -21.57
N THR A 771 17.94 -17.22 -22.80
CA THR A 771 18.90 -16.60 -23.72
C THR A 771 18.49 -15.17 -24.13
N TYR A 772 17.19 -14.90 -24.21
CA TYR A 772 16.67 -13.57 -24.59
C TYR A 772 16.99 -12.50 -23.55
N CYS A 773 16.66 -12.74 -22.27
CA CYS A 773 16.93 -11.82 -21.18
C CYS A 773 18.45 -11.57 -21.04
N PHE A 774 19.25 -12.64 -21.17
CA PHE A 774 20.71 -12.54 -21.14
C PHE A 774 21.26 -11.66 -22.27
N THR A 775 20.89 -11.93 -23.52
CA THR A 775 21.39 -11.15 -24.67
C THR A 775 20.88 -9.71 -24.67
N LYS A 776 19.68 -9.44 -24.15
CA LYS A 776 19.17 -8.06 -23.93
C LYS A 776 19.96 -7.32 -22.86
N ALA A 777 20.28 -7.98 -21.73
CA ALA A 777 21.11 -7.37 -20.69
C ALA A 777 22.51 -7.03 -21.22
N LEU A 778 23.12 -7.91 -22.02
CA LEU A 778 24.42 -7.65 -22.64
C LEU A 778 24.38 -6.57 -23.71
N ALA A 779 23.28 -6.46 -24.46
CA ALA A 779 23.10 -5.38 -25.43
C ALA A 779 23.13 -4.00 -24.75
N GLU A 780 22.57 -3.87 -23.54
CA GLU A 780 22.45 -2.59 -22.82
C GLU A 780 23.74 -2.05 -22.16
N ALA A 781 24.78 -2.86 -21.97
CA ALA A 781 25.83 -2.62 -20.96
C ALA A 781 26.69 -1.33 -21.17
N SER A 782 27.44 -0.86 -20.14
CA SER A 782 28.05 0.49 -19.97
C SER A 782 29.49 0.56 -19.42
N THR A 783 30.38 1.41 -19.97
CA THR A 783 31.60 1.96 -19.27
C THR A 783 31.44 3.47 -19.03
N LEU A 784 31.74 3.88 -17.80
CA LEU A 784 31.79 5.22 -17.20
C LEU A 784 32.50 6.30 -18.04
N LEU A 785 32.08 7.57 -17.87
CA LEU A 785 32.95 8.74 -17.69
C LEU A 785 32.14 9.96 -17.16
N PRO A 786 32.76 10.98 -16.53
CA PRO A 786 32.77 11.20 -15.08
C PRO A 786 31.87 12.36 -14.61
N GLN A 787 31.44 12.35 -13.33
CA GLN A 787 31.75 13.39 -12.32
C GLN A 787 30.92 13.26 -11.02
N HIS A 788 31.65 13.28 -9.88
CA HIS A 788 31.28 13.65 -8.51
C HIS A 788 30.42 12.67 -7.67
N SER A 789 31.04 11.71 -6.97
CA SER A 789 31.74 11.92 -5.68
C SER A 789 32.18 10.58 -5.06
N TYR A 790 33.46 10.53 -4.68
CA TYR A 790 34.23 9.50 -3.95
C TYR A 790 34.73 8.23 -4.72
N SER A 791 36.06 8.15 -4.87
CA SER A 791 36.94 7.12 -5.49
C SER A 791 38.12 6.80 -4.51
N PRO A 792 39.13 5.89 -4.72
CA PRO A 792 39.57 5.14 -5.96
C PRO A 792 40.13 3.68 -5.74
N PRO A 793 40.82 2.97 -6.70
CA PRO A 793 40.96 3.08 -8.18
C PRO A 793 40.60 1.77 -8.99
N PRO A 794 40.47 1.80 -10.34
CA PRO A 794 40.34 0.63 -11.28
C PRO A 794 41.72 0.20 -11.87
N PRO A 795 41.98 -1.05 -12.42
CA PRO A 795 41.57 -1.55 -13.78
C PRO A 795 41.54 -3.13 -13.92
N PRO A 796 41.58 -3.84 -15.11
CA PRO A 796 41.12 -3.60 -16.50
C PRO A 796 40.07 -4.65 -17.03
N PHE A 797 39.56 -4.45 -18.27
CA PHE A 797 38.57 -5.23 -19.08
C PHE A 797 37.08 -4.97 -18.74
N GLY A 798 36.20 -4.47 -19.61
CA GLY A 798 36.21 -4.20 -21.05
C GLY A 798 34.86 -3.58 -21.46
N ALA A 799 34.77 -3.12 -22.71
CA ALA A 799 33.82 -2.17 -23.28
C ALA A 799 32.39 -2.70 -23.56
N HIS A 800 31.42 -1.81 -23.81
CA HIS A 800 30.01 -2.18 -23.96
C HIS A 800 29.24 -1.47 -25.09
N ILE A 801 28.44 -2.22 -25.85
CA ILE A 801 27.92 -1.85 -27.19
C ILE A 801 26.95 -0.67 -27.19
N VAL A 802 25.76 -0.72 -26.55
CA VAL A 802 24.78 0.38 -26.70
C VAL A 802 25.28 1.69 -26.13
N VAL A 803 25.99 1.68 -25.00
CA VAL A 803 26.39 2.93 -24.34
C VAL A 803 27.71 3.47 -24.89
N LYS A 804 28.68 2.62 -25.27
CA LYS A 804 29.93 3.05 -25.91
C LYS A 804 29.70 3.38 -27.39
N ASP A 805 29.00 2.52 -28.11
CA ASP A 805 28.79 2.73 -29.54
C ASP A 805 27.72 3.79 -29.77
N ALA A 806 26.74 4.03 -28.87
CA ALA A 806 25.80 5.16 -29.00
C ALA A 806 26.26 6.42 -28.25
N ALA A 807 27.52 6.49 -27.81
CA ALA A 807 28.08 7.70 -27.22
C ALA A 807 27.92 8.87 -28.21
N GLY A 808 27.39 10.00 -27.74
CA GLY A 808 27.07 11.15 -28.58
C GLY A 808 25.73 11.08 -29.33
N LEU A 809 25.03 9.95 -29.32
CA LEU A 809 23.67 9.86 -29.87
C LEU A 809 22.62 10.28 -28.83
N PRO A 810 21.48 10.86 -29.26
CA PRO A 810 20.33 11.12 -28.40
C PRO A 810 19.56 9.81 -28.10
N ALA A 811 20.21 8.88 -27.42
CA ALA A 811 19.67 7.55 -27.14
C ALA A 811 18.79 7.52 -25.88
N ILE A 812 17.82 6.60 -25.85
CA ILE A 812 16.98 6.26 -24.68
C ILE A 812 16.71 4.75 -24.66
N ILE A 813 16.77 4.15 -23.47
CA ILE A 813 16.45 2.72 -23.27
C ILE A 813 15.04 2.61 -22.69
N PHE A 814 14.20 1.83 -23.35
CA PHE A 814 12.83 1.59 -22.94
C PHE A 814 12.64 0.10 -22.64
N ARG A 815 12.21 -0.23 -21.42
CA ARG A 815 12.09 -1.60 -20.91
C ARG A 815 10.62 -1.91 -20.58
N PRO A 816 9.88 -2.60 -21.46
CA PRO A 816 8.58 -3.16 -21.11
C PRO A 816 8.72 -4.45 -20.27
N SER A 817 7.71 -4.69 -19.45
CA SER A 817 7.44 -5.99 -18.80
C SER A 817 6.74 -6.96 -19.77
N VAL A 818 6.01 -7.97 -19.29
CA VAL A 818 5.26 -8.89 -20.16
C VAL A 818 4.18 -8.14 -20.90
N VAL A 819 4.35 -8.04 -22.22
CA VAL A 819 3.43 -7.31 -23.11
C VAL A 819 2.18 -8.14 -23.39
N GLY A 820 1.04 -7.47 -23.24
CA GLY A 820 -0.30 -7.99 -23.38
C GLY A 820 -1.05 -7.62 -24.63
N ASN A 821 -2.28 -8.12 -24.76
CA ASN A 821 -3.22 -7.72 -25.79
C ASN A 821 -3.60 -6.23 -25.65
N VAL A 822 -4.18 -5.65 -26.71
CA VAL A 822 -4.66 -4.26 -26.69
C VAL A 822 -5.72 -4.07 -25.59
N TRP A 823 -5.58 -3.02 -24.79
CA TRP A 823 -6.53 -2.68 -23.73
C TRP A 823 -7.70 -1.85 -24.25
N ARG A 824 -7.43 -0.66 -24.78
CA ARG A 824 -8.51 0.26 -25.15
C ARG A 824 -8.24 1.11 -26.39
N ASP A 825 -6.99 1.32 -26.75
CA ASP A 825 -6.65 2.09 -27.94
C ASP A 825 -6.30 1.15 -29.10
N GLY A 826 -7.29 0.98 -29.98
CA GLY A 826 -7.30 -0.05 -31.03
C GLY A 826 -8.42 -1.06 -30.76
N ILE A 827 -8.22 -2.31 -31.21
CA ILE A 827 -9.23 -3.37 -31.09
C ILE A 827 -9.09 -4.08 -29.73
N PRO A 828 -10.05 -4.00 -28.80
CA PRO A 828 -9.92 -4.58 -27.45
C PRO A 828 -9.65 -6.09 -27.48
N GLY A 829 -8.61 -6.52 -26.75
CA GLY A 829 -8.18 -7.91 -26.69
C GLY A 829 -7.43 -8.42 -27.92
N TRP A 830 -7.17 -7.57 -28.92
CA TRP A 830 -6.45 -8.00 -30.12
C TRP A 830 -4.98 -8.36 -29.84
N ALA A 831 -4.53 -9.44 -30.48
CA ALA A 831 -3.15 -9.91 -30.54
C ALA A 831 -2.90 -10.58 -31.89
N ASP A 832 -1.67 -10.57 -32.38
CA ASP A 832 -1.33 -11.11 -33.71
C ASP A 832 -0.69 -12.51 -33.68
N ALA A 833 -0.32 -13.02 -32.51
CA ALA A 833 0.25 -14.35 -32.34
C ALA A 833 0.04 -14.92 -30.92
N PHE A 834 0.16 -16.24 -30.79
CA PHE A 834 0.25 -16.95 -29.49
C PHE A 834 1.61 -16.70 -28.84
N GLN A 835 1.80 -15.50 -28.30
CA GLN A 835 3.02 -15.08 -27.61
C GLN A 835 2.68 -14.59 -26.20
N GLY A 836 3.60 -14.78 -25.25
CA GLY A 836 3.42 -14.36 -23.86
C GLY A 836 2.11 -14.86 -23.25
N VAL A 837 1.28 -13.94 -22.77
CA VAL A 837 0.03 -14.24 -22.06
C VAL A 837 -1.04 -14.86 -22.96
N ALA A 838 -1.12 -14.50 -24.24
CA ALA A 838 -2.10 -15.12 -25.14
C ALA A 838 -1.84 -16.63 -25.30
N ALA A 839 -0.57 -17.05 -25.34
CA ALA A 839 -0.21 -18.47 -25.35
C ALA A 839 -0.60 -19.18 -24.04
N MET A 840 -0.37 -18.53 -22.90
CA MET A 840 -0.76 -19.07 -21.59
C MET A 840 -2.28 -19.25 -21.46
N PHE A 841 -3.06 -18.23 -21.85
CA PHE A 841 -4.52 -18.29 -21.82
C PHE A 841 -5.06 -19.36 -22.77
N ALA A 842 -4.46 -19.54 -23.95
CA ALA A 842 -4.83 -20.60 -24.87
C ALA A 842 -4.51 -21.99 -24.31
N ALA A 843 -3.34 -22.16 -23.70
CA ALA A 843 -2.94 -23.43 -23.10
C ALA A 843 -3.83 -23.83 -21.90
N CYS A 844 -4.19 -22.88 -21.04
CA CYS A 844 -5.14 -23.13 -19.94
C CYS A 844 -6.57 -23.32 -20.45
N GLY A 845 -6.98 -22.53 -21.44
CA GLY A 845 -8.31 -22.56 -22.04
C GLY A 845 -8.62 -23.80 -22.87
N THR A 846 -7.61 -24.44 -23.45
CA THR A 846 -7.74 -25.76 -24.10
C THR A 846 -7.63 -26.92 -23.11
N GLY A 847 -7.27 -26.66 -21.85
CA GLY A 847 -6.97 -27.69 -20.85
C GLY A 847 -5.61 -28.37 -21.04
N ALA A 848 -4.76 -27.86 -21.94
CA ALA A 848 -3.42 -28.39 -22.19
C ALA A 848 -2.48 -28.22 -20.96
N ILE A 849 -2.62 -27.10 -20.25
CA ILE A 849 -1.96 -26.82 -18.98
C ILE A 849 -3.04 -26.58 -17.92
N ALA A 850 -3.20 -27.51 -16.98
CA ALA A 850 -4.27 -27.41 -15.97
C ALA A 850 -3.86 -26.54 -14.76
N ARG A 851 -2.56 -26.50 -14.43
CA ARG A 851 -2.04 -25.82 -13.24
C ARG A 851 -0.76 -25.10 -13.59
N VAL A 852 -0.71 -23.80 -13.32
CA VAL A 852 0.49 -22.97 -13.46
C VAL A 852 1.17 -22.88 -12.09
N PRO A 853 2.52 -22.91 -11.97
CA PRO A 853 3.18 -22.93 -10.67
C PRO A 853 3.40 -21.50 -10.16
N LEU A 854 2.33 -20.89 -9.66
CA LEU A 854 2.35 -19.53 -9.12
C LEU A 854 1.80 -19.55 -7.69
N ALA A 855 2.54 -19.00 -6.72
CA ALA A 855 2.01 -18.98 -5.35
C ALA A 855 0.82 -18.02 -5.26
N GLU A 856 -0.16 -18.33 -4.40
CA GLU A 856 -1.40 -17.55 -4.27
C GLU A 856 -1.22 -16.06 -3.93
N ARG A 857 -0.04 -15.71 -3.37
CA ARG A 857 0.32 -14.36 -2.94
C ARG A 857 1.13 -13.59 -3.98
N ASP A 858 1.59 -14.28 -5.03
CA ASP A 858 2.46 -13.67 -6.01
C ASP A 858 1.59 -12.94 -7.06
N PHE A 859 2.07 -11.78 -7.53
CA PHE A 859 1.42 -11.04 -8.60
C PHE A 859 2.14 -11.28 -9.92
N PHE A 860 1.40 -11.29 -11.01
CA PHE A 860 1.98 -11.33 -12.35
C PHE A 860 2.09 -9.91 -12.89
N ASP A 861 3.24 -9.56 -13.45
CA ASP A 861 3.45 -8.24 -14.01
C ASP A 861 3.11 -8.25 -15.50
N PHE A 862 2.18 -7.37 -15.88
CA PHE A 862 1.59 -7.38 -17.19
C PHE A 862 1.30 -5.95 -17.68
N VAL A 863 1.58 -5.65 -18.94
CA VAL A 863 1.33 -4.31 -19.51
C VAL A 863 0.66 -4.42 -20.89
N PRO A 864 -0.46 -3.71 -21.15
CA PRO A 864 -1.10 -3.71 -22.47
C PRO A 864 -0.19 -3.14 -23.57
N VAL A 865 -0.20 -3.75 -24.76
CA VAL A 865 0.66 -3.33 -25.89
C VAL A 865 0.42 -1.88 -26.34
N ASP A 866 -0.83 -1.41 -26.30
CA ASP A 866 -1.22 -0.04 -26.65
C ASP A 866 -0.64 1.00 -25.67
N ALA A 867 -0.59 0.65 -24.38
CA ALA A 867 0.11 1.44 -23.37
C ALA A 867 1.63 1.45 -23.60
N VAL A 868 2.23 0.30 -23.95
CA VAL A 868 3.66 0.22 -24.29
C VAL A 868 3.98 1.08 -25.51
N SER A 869 3.21 0.95 -26.59
CA SER A 869 3.39 1.74 -27.81
C SER A 869 3.27 3.24 -27.53
N SER A 870 2.26 3.66 -26.78
CA SER A 870 2.06 5.07 -26.40
C SER A 870 3.22 5.61 -25.55
N ALA A 871 3.67 4.83 -24.57
CA ALA A 871 4.82 5.19 -23.72
C ALA A 871 6.12 5.30 -24.52
N MET A 872 6.35 4.42 -25.50
CA MET A 872 7.54 4.50 -26.37
C MET A 872 7.52 5.77 -27.24
N ILE A 873 6.38 6.10 -27.84
CA ILE A 873 6.20 7.32 -28.63
C ILE A 873 6.48 8.57 -27.77
N ALA A 874 5.92 8.61 -26.55
CA ALA A 874 6.18 9.69 -25.60
C ALA A 874 7.64 9.74 -25.16
N ALA A 875 8.27 8.60 -24.86
CA ALA A 875 9.67 8.52 -24.41
C ALA A 875 10.64 9.03 -25.48
N ALA A 876 10.41 8.67 -26.75
CA ALA A 876 11.21 9.16 -27.86
C ALA A 876 11.04 10.67 -28.06
N ALA A 877 9.82 11.21 -27.95
CA ALA A 877 9.58 12.65 -27.98
C ALA A 877 10.27 13.38 -26.82
N HIS A 878 10.20 12.81 -25.62
CA HIS A 878 10.91 13.35 -24.46
C HIS A 878 12.42 13.45 -24.70
N ARG A 879 13.02 12.38 -25.23
CA ARG A 879 14.45 12.39 -25.57
C ARG A 879 14.77 13.39 -26.68
N ALA A 880 13.94 13.52 -27.70
CA ALA A 880 14.13 14.48 -28.79
C ALA A 880 14.07 15.95 -28.33
N CYS A 881 13.36 16.23 -27.23
CA CYS A 881 13.26 17.57 -26.63
C CYS A 881 14.22 17.81 -25.46
N SER A 882 14.94 16.79 -24.99
CA SER A 882 15.79 16.86 -23.79
C SER A 882 17.27 16.78 -24.13
N SER A 883 18.04 17.77 -23.65
CA SER A 883 19.50 17.79 -23.74
C SER A 883 20.19 17.12 -22.54
N ALA A 884 19.46 16.35 -21.73
CA ALA A 884 20.01 15.77 -20.50
C ALA A 884 21.20 14.83 -20.79
N PRO A 885 22.29 14.92 -20.01
CA PRO A 885 23.46 14.07 -20.19
C PRO A 885 23.13 12.61 -19.84
N GLY A 886 23.76 11.68 -20.55
CA GLY A 886 23.56 10.23 -20.38
C GLY A 886 22.39 9.64 -21.18
N ILE A 887 22.18 8.32 -21.01
CA ILE A 887 21.12 7.54 -21.66
C ILE A 887 20.06 7.19 -20.60
N PRO A 888 18.88 7.84 -20.63
CA PRO A 888 17.82 7.54 -19.67
C PRO A 888 17.24 6.14 -19.88
N VAL A 889 16.80 5.52 -18.80
CA VAL A 889 16.16 4.21 -18.77
C VAL A 889 14.73 4.35 -18.28
N VAL A 890 13.74 3.85 -19.03
CA VAL A 890 12.32 3.93 -18.67
C VAL A 890 11.75 2.53 -18.54
N HIS A 891 11.16 2.20 -17.39
CA HIS A 891 10.42 0.95 -17.22
C HIS A 891 8.93 1.13 -17.51
N CYS A 892 8.32 0.19 -18.22
CA CYS A 892 6.88 0.14 -18.48
C CYS A 892 6.27 -1.17 -17.94
N ASN A 893 5.69 -1.08 -16.75
CA ASN A 893 5.22 -2.22 -15.97
C ASN A 893 4.02 -1.88 -15.08
N SER A 894 3.35 -2.91 -14.58
CA SER A 894 2.24 -2.83 -13.64
C SER A 894 2.63 -3.16 -12.19
N SER A 895 3.73 -3.88 -11.98
CA SER A 895 4.11 -4.49 -10.69
C SER A 895 4.06 -3.55 -9.48
N THR A 896 4.53 -2.31 -9.63
CA THR A 896 4.58 -1.31 -8.56
C THR A 896 3.43 -0.31 -8.59
N LEU A 897 2.63 -0.31 -9.67
CA LEU A 897 1.55 0.65 -9.89
C LEU A 897 0.15 0.05 -9.70
N ASN A 898 -0.08 -1.14 -10.25
CA ASN A 898 -1.35 -1.86 -10.26
C ASN A 898 -1.12 -3.38 -10.44
N PRO A 899 -0.54 -4.10 -9.46
CA PRO A 899 -0.17 -5.51 -9.61
C PRO A 899 -1.38 -6.41 -9.86
N LEU A 900 -1.28 -7.34 -10.83
CA LEU A 900 -2.32 -8.33 -11.13
C LEU A 900 -2.17 -9.57 -10.23
N TYR A 901 -3.05 -9.73 -9.25
CA TYR A 901 -3.16 -10.95 -8.47
C TYR A 901 -4.08 -11.95 -9.16
N PHE A 902 -3.51 -12.98 -9.79
CA PHE A 902 -4.31 -13.99 -10.49
C PHE A 902 -5.34 -14.68 -9.60
N THR A 903 -5.07 -14.85 -8.31
CA THR A 903 -6.02 -15.45 -7.36
C THR A 903 -7.30 -14.66 -7.22
N GLU A 904 -7.22 -13.32 -7.26
CA GLU A 904 -8.38 -12.42 -7.20
C GLU A 904 -9.21 -12.48 -8.48
N HIS A 905 -8.55 -12.52 -9.65
CA HIS A 905 -9.23 -12.43 -10.94
C HIS A 905 -9.53 -13.80 -11.60
N ARG A 906 -9.02 -14.90 -11.05
CA ARG A 906 -9.28 -16.28 -11.51
C ARG A 906 -10.77 -16.58 -11.69
N PRO A 907 -11.69 -16.21 -10.78
CA PRO A 907 -13.12 -16.48 -10.96
C PRO A 907 -13.68 -15.86 -12.25
N ALA A 908 -13.23 -14.65 -12.62
CA ALA A 908 -13.70 -13.98 -13.83
C ALA A 908 -13.20 -14.67 -15.11
N VAL A 909 -11.93 -15.07 -15.14
CA VAL A 909 -11.35 -15.81 -16.27
C VAL A 909 -12.00 -17.19 -16.41
N MET A 910 -12.21 -17.89 -15.29
CA MET A 910 -12.92 -19.16 -15.26
C MET A 910 -14.35 -19.00 -15.75
N GLU A 911 -15.09 -17.98 -15.28
CA GLU A 911 -16.44 -17.67 -15.75
C GLU A 911 -16.48 -17.43 -17.26
N ALA A 912 -15.54 -16.65 -17.79
CA ALA A 912 -15.40 -16.42 -19.23
C ALA A 912 -15.11 -17.71 -20.00
N ALA A 913 -14.23 -18.56 -19.47
CA ALA A 913 -13.87 -19.84 -20.08
C ALA A 913 -15.00 -20.87 -20.07
N PHE A 914 -15.87 -20.88 -19.06
CA PHE A 914 -17.04 -21.76 -19.02
C PHE A 914 -18.22 -21.23 -19.82
N LYS A 915 -18.44 -19.91 -19.85
CA LYS A 915 -19.53 -19.29 -20.61
C LYS A 915 -19.20 -19.19 -22.09
N TYR A 916 -17.93 -18.96 -22.45
CA TYR A 916 -17.46 -18.84 -23.82
C TYR A 916 -16.20 -19.69 -24.03
N PRO A 917 -16.31 -21.04 -23.91
CA PRO A 917 -15.17 -21.95 -24.06
C PRO A 917 -14.62 -21.93 -25.48
N LEU A 918 -13.37 -22.35 -25.64
CA LEU A 918 -12.76 -22.58 -26.95
C LEU A 918 -13.48 -23.72 -27.68
N ASP A 919 -13.54 -23.64 -29.02
CA ASP A 919 -14.27 -24.63 -29.82
C ASP A 919 -13.55 -25.99 -29.77
N ASN A 920 -12.21 -25.96 -29.77
CA ASN A 920 -11.34 -27.12 -29.71
C ASN A 920 -10.63 -27.21 -28.34
N ILE A 921 -11.16 -28.04 -27.45
CA ILE A 921 -10.55 -28.34 -26.14
C ILE A 921 -9.91 -29.73 -26.11
N MET A 922 -8.79 -29.87 -25.41
CA MET A 922 -8.11 -31.14 -25.15
C MET A 922 -8.57 -31.77 -23.83
N ALA A 923 -8.84 -30.94 -22.83
CA ALA A 923 -9.36 -31.32 -21.53
C ALA A 923 -10.25 -30.20 -20.97
N THR A 924 -10.86 -30.42 -19.82
CA THR A 924 -11.62 -29.38 -19.11
C THR A 924 -10.72 -28.14 -18.89
N PRO A 925 -11.16 -26.92 -19.25
CA PRO A 925 -10.37 -25.72 -19.04
C PRO A 925 -10.20 -25.45 -17.54
N VAL A 926 -8.96 -25.30 -17.09
CA VAL A 926 -8.62 -25.03 -15.70
C VAL A 926 -7.54 -23.95 -15.63
N PHE A 927 -7.78 -22.92 -14.81
CA PHE A 927 -6.83 -21.84 -14.53
C PHE A 927 -6.35 -21.93 -13.07
N SER A 928 -5.80 -23.08 -12.67
CA SER A 928 -5.31 -23.30 -11.30
C SER A 928 -3.88 -22.81 -11.13
N MET A 929 -3.56 -22.29 -9.94
CA MET A 929 -2.21 -21.82 -9.59
C MET A 929 -1.49 -22.75 -8.59
N LEU A 930 -2.13 -23.85 -8.17
CA LEU A 930 -1.65 -24.73 -7.09
C LEU A 930 -0.60 -25.77 -7.56
N GLY A 931 0.01 -25.58 -8.73
CA GLY A 931 0.93 -26.56 -9.31
C GLY A 931 2.27 -26.62 -8.56
N SER A 932 2.69 -27.81 -8.13
CA SER A 932 4.09 -28.04 -7.75
C SER A 932 4.93 -28.11 -9.02
N ASP A 933 5.79 -27.11 -9.21
CA ASP A 933 6.60 -26.96 -10.42
C ASP A 933 7.40 -28.24 -10.81
N PRO A 934 8.11 -28.92 -9.89
CA PRO A 934 8.77 -30.20 -10.20
C PRO A 934 7.80 -31.32 -10.62
N LEU A 935 6.63 -31.41 -9.98
CA LEU A 935 5.65 -32.47 -10.22
C LEU A 935 4.96 -32.28 -11.57
N GLU A 936 4.47 -31.08 -11.85
CA GLU A 936 3.81 -30.74 -13.12
C GLU A 936 4.78 -30.90 -14.31
N ARG A 937 6.04 -30.46 -14.18
CA ARG A 937 7.07 -30.72 -15.20
C ARG A 937 7.29 -32.21 -15.43
N ARG A 938 7.27 -33.03 -14.39
CA ARG A 938 7.40 -34.49 -14.53
C ARG A 938 6.18 -35.07 -15.24
N MET A 939 4.98 -34.63 -14.89
CA MET A 939 3.73 -35.08 -15.54
C MET A 939 3.69 -34.70 -17.02
N HIS A 940 4.05 -33.47 -17.38
CA HIS A 940 4.12 -33.05 -18.79
C HIS A 940 5.16 -33.85 -19.57
N ARG A 941 6.34 -34.12 -18.99
CA ARG A 941 7.36 -34.98 -19.62
C ARG A 941 6.88 -36.42 -19.80
N LEU A 942 6.21 -37.00 -18.80
CA LEU A 942 5.64 -38.35 -18.89
C LEU A 942 4.57 -38.43 -19.98
N ARG A 943 3.69 -37.42 -20.06
CA ARG A 943 2.71 -37.31 -21.14
C ARG A 943 3.37 -37.22 -22.52
N ALA A 944 4.43 -36.44 -22.65
CA ALA A 944 5.16 -36.28 -23.92
C ALA A 944 5.91 -37.55 -24.36
N SER A 945 6.59 -38.22 -23.43
CA SER A 945 7.46 -39.37 -23.72
C SER A 945 6.73 -40.72 -23.79
N HIS A 946 5.63 -40.89 -23.05
CA HIS A 946 4.93 -42.17 -22.93
C HIS A 946 3.50 -42.09 -23.45
N LEU A 947 2.67 -41.21 -22.88
CA LEU A 947 1.23 -41.17 -23.19
C LEU A 947 0.96 -40.76 -24.65
N GLY A 948 1.63 -39.71 -25.14
CA GLY A 948 1.47 -39.24 -26.51
C GLY A 948 1.81 -40.31 -27.55
N PRO A 949 3.00 -40.93 -27.50
CA PRO A 949 3.36 -42.03 -28.39
C PRO A 949 2.45 -43.25 -28.26
N ALA A 950 1.92 -43.55 -27.07
CA ALA A 950 0.95 -44.62 -26.88
C ALA A 950 -0.39 -44.30 -27.57
N LEU A 951 -0.91 -43.08 -27.40
CA LEU A 951 -2.13 -42.62 -28.09
C LEU A 951 -1.96 -42.58 -29.61
N ASP A 952 -0.78 -42.22 -30.10
CA ASP A 952 -0.49 -42.23 -31.54
C ASP A 952 -0.43 -43.66 -32.09
N ARG A 953 0.10 -44.63 -31.33
CA ARG A 953 0.08 -46.06 -31.70
C ARG A 953 -1.36 -46.61 -31.72
N ILE A 954 -2.17 -46.30 -30.72
CA ILE A 954 -3.59 -46.70 -30.67
C ILE A 954 -4.36 -46.05 -31.83
N GLY A 955 -4.11 -44.76 -32.08
CA GLY A 955 -4.71 -44.04 -33.20
C GLY A 955 -4.35 -44.64 -34.55
N ALA A 956 -3.10 -45.09 -34.73
CA ALA A 956 -2.65 -45.76 -35.94
C ALA A 956 -3.41 -47.07 -36.20
N LEU A 957 -3.79 -47.83 -35.16
CA LEU A 957 -4.65 -49.02 -35.30
C LEU A 957 -6.05 -48.69 -35.85
N VAL A 958 -6.49 -47.44 -35.73
CA VAL A 958 -7.78 -46.94 -36.25
C VAL A 958 -7.56 -45.96 -37.44
N GLY A 959 -6.41 -46.04 -38.10
CA GLY A 959 -6.08 -45.25 -39.30
C GLY A 959 -5.83 -43.75 -39.07
N ARG A 960 -5.63 -43.30 -37.82
CA ARG A 960 -5.35 -41.89 -37.50
C ARG A 960 -3.86 -41.57 -37.60
N LYS A 961 -3.54 -40.37 -38.08
CA LYS A 961 -2.16 -39.87 -38.17
C LYS A 961 -1.61 -39.49 -36.78
N PRO A 962 -0.29 -39.66 -36.53
CA PRO A 962 0.35 -39.26 -35.27
C PRO A 962 0.21 -37.75 -34.98
N TYR A 963 -0.28 -37.42 -33.80
CA TYR A 963 -0.57 -36.07 -33.34
C TYR A 963 -0.16 -35.85 -31.87
N TRP A 964 -0.49 -36.77 -30.98
CA TRP A 964 -0.43 -36.60 -29.53
C TRP A 964 0.99 -36.49 -28.99
N GLY A 965 1.94 -37.26 -29.52
CA GLY A 965 3.35 -37.16 -29.12
C GLY A 965 3.91 -35.76 -29.38
N ARG A 966 3.64 -35.21 -30.58
CA ARG A 966 4.05 -33.84 -30.94
C ARG A 966 3.32 -32.79 -30.10
N ALA A 967 2.03 -32.96 -29.86
CA ALA A 967 1.23 -32.02 -29.07
C ALA A 967 1.74 -31.94 -27.61
N TYR A 968 1.88 -33.08 -26.93
CA TYR A 968 2.37 -33.10 -25.55
C TYR A 968 3.82 -32.65 -25.43
N GLY A 969 4.68 -32.92 -26.43
CA GLY A 969 6.04 -32.38 -26.48
C GLY A 969 6.06 -30.85 -26.45
N ARG A 970 5.29 -30.20 -27.32
CA ARG A 970 5.16 -28.72 -27.35
C ARG A 970 4.60 -28.15 -26.05
N ILE A 971 3.64 -28.83 -25.43
CA ILE A 971 3.06 -28.40 -24.14
C ILE A 971 4.12 -28.44 -23.04
N ALA A 972 4.95 -29.48 -22.99
CA ALA A 972 6.01 -29.59 -21.98
C ALA A 972 7.08 -28.50 -22.13
N GLU A 973 7.45 -28.16 -23.37
CA GLU A 973 8.35 -27.04 -23.68
C GLU A 973 7.73 -25.70 -23.25
N ALA A 974 6.48 -25.43 -23.67
CA ALA A 974 5.78 -24.20 -23.34
C ALA A 974 5.60 -24.00 -21.82
N TYR A 975 5.27 -25.07 -21.09
CA TYR A 975 5.20 -25.04 -19.64
C TYR A 975 6.53 -24.62 -19.02
N THR A 976 7.64 -25.23 -19.47
CA THR A 976 8.98 -24.93 -18.96
C THR A 976 9.35 -23.46 -19.16
N GLU A 977 9.05 -22.89 -20.32
CA GLU A 977 9.30 -21.46 -20.59
C GLU A 977 8.42 -20.54 -19.73
N LEU A 978 7.14 -20.88 -19.54
CA LEU A 978 6.22 -20.09 -18.72
C LEU A 978 6.70 -19.94 -17.27
N THR A 979 7.25 -21.01 -16.68
CA THR A 979 7.73 -21.00 -15.28
C THR A 979 8.91 -20.05 -15.03
N LYS A 980 9.70 -19.73 -16.05
CA LYS A 980 10.87 -18.84 -15.93
C LYS A 980 10.48 -17.38 -15.70
N PHE A 981 9.30 -16.99 -16.17
CA PHE A 981 8.68 -15.68 -15.93
C PHE A 981 7.70 -15.72 -14.76
N GLY A 982 7.77 -16.77 -13.92
CA GLY A 982 6.99 -16.88 -12.70
C GLY A 982 7.17 -15.64 -11.80
N ALA A 983 6.11 -15.33 -11.08
CA ALA A 983 5.96 -14.10 -10.29
C ALA A 983 7.06 -13.91 -9.22
N ASN A 984 7.24 -12.66 -8.77
CA ASN A 984 8.27 -12.11 -7.85
C ASN A 984 9.34 -11.18 -8.46
N TYR A 985 9.00 -10.47 -9.55
CA TYR A 985 9.77 -9.31 -10.01
C TYR A 985 8.95 -8.03 -9.83
N ALA A 986 9.44 -7.12 -9.00
CA ALA A 986 8.91 -5.77 -8.89
C ALA A 986 9.86 -4.80 -9.61
N PHE A 987 9.34 -3.96 -10.50
CA PHE A 987 10.11 -3.00 -11.27
C PHE A 987 9.77 -1.58 -10.83
N ALA A 988 10.79 -0.77 -10.53
CA ALA A 988 10.60 0.64 -10.22
C ALA A 988 10.05 1.38 -11.44
N THR A 989 9.15 2.34 -11.21
CA THR A 989 8.41 3.06 -12.28
C THR A 989 8.44 4.57 -12.04
N ARG A 990 9.63 5.15 -11.87
CA ARG A 990 9.80 6.58 -11.59
C ARG A 990 9.76 7.38 -12.90
N ASN A 991 10.56 6.98 -13.89
CA ASN A 991 10.73 7.75 -15.13
C ASN A 991 9.48 7.68 -16.02
N LEU A 992 8.71 6.59 -15.98
CA LEU A 992 7.42 6.51 -16.68
C LEU A 992 6.38 7.50 -16.12
N LEU A 993 6.34 7.67 -14.79
CA LEU A 993 5.44 8.64 -14.16
C LEU A 993 5.85 10.08 -14.49
N VAL A 994 7.16 10.37 -14.45
CA VAL A 994 7.69 11.67 -14.89
C VAL A 994 7.31 11.93 -16.35
N LEU A 995 7.52 10.95 -17.23
CA LEU A 995 7.17 11.05 -18.65
C LEU A 995 5.70 11.39 -18.86
N ARG A 996 4.78 10.74 -18.13
CA ARG A 996 3.35 11.04 -18.17
C ARG A 996 3.06 12.47 -17.72
N ASP A 997 3.72 12.92 -16.65
CA ASP A 997 3.50 14.25 -16.08
C ASP A 997 4.05 15.38 -16.98
N CYS A 998 5.01 15.06 -17.85
CA CYS A 998 5.56 15.96 -18.87
C CYS A 998 4.59 16.19 -20.05
N LEU A 999 3.62 15.31 -20.30
CA LEU A 999 2.69 15.42 -21.43
C LEU A 999 1.63 16.51 -21.21
N THR A 1000 1.11 17.03 -22.33
CA THR A 1000 -0.12 17.84 -22.33
C THR A 1000 -1.32 16.99 -21.92
N ASP A 1001 -2.41 17.61 -21.45
CA ASP A 1001 -3.58 16.83 -21.01
C ASP A 1001 -4.26 16.10 -22.18
N GLU A 1002 -4.27 16.69 -23.37
CA GLU A 1002 -4.72 16.05 -24.61
C GLU A 1002 -3.85 14.82 -24.98
N ASP A 1003 -2.52 14.95 -24.87
CA ASP A 1003 -1.61 13.83 -25.14
C ASP A 1003 -1.72 12.72 -24.07
N LYS A 1004 -2.04 13.04 -22.82
CA LYS A 1004 -2.28 12.03 -21.77
C LYS A 1004 -3.50 11.17 -22.10
N GLU A 1005 -4.52 11.75 -22.71
CA GLU A 1005 -5.71 11.02 -23.15
C GLU A 1005 -5.42 10.22 -24.41
N THR A 1006 -4.80 10.85 -25.41
CA THR A 1006 -4.50 10.24 -26.71
C THR A 1006 -3.45 9.13 -26.58
N PHE A 1007 -2.35 9.37 -25.88
CA PHE A 1007 -1.25 8.42 -25.68
C PHE A 1007 -1.25 7.89 -24.25
N ASN A 1008 -2.39 7.36 -23.79
CA ASN A 1008 -2.50 6.90 -22.42
C ASN A 1008 -1.70 5.61 -22.16
N PHE A 1009 -0.79 5.67 -21.19
CA PHE A 1009 -0.03 4.53 -20.69
C PHE A 1009 -0.08 4.41 -19.15
N ASP A 1010 -1.08 5.00 -18.51
CA ASP A 1010 -1.30 4.92 -17.06
C ASP A 1010 -2.01 3.62 -16.66
N VAL A 1011 -1.21 2.58 -16.41
CA VAL A 1011 -1.69 1.24 -16.06
C VAL A 1011 -2.50 1.16 -14.76
N ARG A 1012 -2.52 2.21 -13.92
CA ARG A 1012 -3.37 2.28 -12.71
C ARG A 1012 -4.86 2.34 -13.03
N GLN A 1013 -5.20 2.69 -14.26
CA GLN A 1013 -6.57 2.77 -14.76
C GLN A 1013 -7.09 1.43 -15.29
N VAL A 1014 -6.24 0.42 -15.40
CA VAL A 1014 -6.62 -0.90 -15.92
C VAL A 1014 -7.49 -1.63 -14.89
N ASP A 1015 -8.75 -1.87 -15.25
CA ASP A 1015 -9.60 -2.85 -14.56
C ASP A 1015 -9.21 -4.24 -15.04
N TRP A 1016 -8.47 -4.96 -14.20
CA TRP A 1016 -7.98 -6.31 -14.51
C TRP A 1016 -9.10 -7.29 -14.86
N LYS A 1017 -10.28 -7.17 -14.25
CA LYS A 1017 -11.39 -8.08 -14.53
C LYS A 1017 -11.94 -7.86 -15.94
N ALA A 1018 -12.18 -6.61 -16.30
CA ALA A 1018 -12.65 -6.26 -17.64
C ALA A 1018 -11.58 -6.54 -18.71
N TYR A 1019 -10.33 -6.19 -18.42
CA TYR A 1019 -9.22 -6.39 -19.33
C TYR A 1019 -8.97 -7.88 -19.62
N LEU A 1020 -8.96 -8.75 -18.60
CA LEU A 1020 -8.76 -10.19 -18.79
C LEU A 1020 -9.93 -10.85 -19.54
N PHE A 1021 -11.15 -10.32 -19.40
CA PHE A 1021 -12.30 -10.76 -20.19
C PHE A 1021 -12.11 -10.43 -21.68
N ASP A 1022 -11.65 -9.21 -21.98
CA ASP A 1022 -11.35 -8.78 -23.36
C ASP A 1022 -10.17 -9.57 -23.94
N VAL A 1023 -9.13 -9.86 -23.16
CA VAL A 1023 -8.02 -10.77 -23.55
C VAL A 1023 -8.55 -12.16 -23.92
N TRP A 1024 -9.44 -12.74 -23.11
CA TRP A 1024 -10.02 -14.06 -23.36
C TRP A 1024 -10.80 -14.09 -24.67
N LEU A 1025 -11.73 -13.15 -24.87
CA LEU A 1025 -12.54 -13.09 -26.08
C LEU A 1025 -11.71 -12.71 -27.31
N GLY A 1026 -10.78 -11.78 -27.17
CA GLY A 1026 -9.89 -11.37 -28.25
C GLY A 1026 -8.97 -12.51 -28.70
N MET A 1027 -8.43 -13.30 -27.78
CA MET A 1027 -7.70 -14.53 -28.11
C MET A 1027 -8.61 -15.53 -28.85
N LYS A 1028 -9.84 -15.73 -28.38
CA LYS A 1028 -10.82 -16.64 -29.02
C LYS A 1028 -11.15 -16.20 -30.47
N VAL A 1029 -11.36 -14.90 -30.70
CA VAL A 1029 -11.69 -14.36 -32.03
C VAL A 1029 -10.48 -14.28 -32.95
N PHE A 1030 -9.41 -13.61 -32.53
CA PHE A 1030 -8.34 -13.20 -33.43
C PHE A 1030 -7.27 -14.27 -33.61
N LEU A 1031 -7.01 -15.10 -32.58
CA LEU A 1031 -5.96 -16.12 -32.61
C LEU A 1031 -6.53 -17.52 -32.87
N MET A 1032 -7.57 -17.92 -32.12
CA MET A 1032 -8.20 -19.23 -32.30
C MET A 1032 -9.14 -19.27 -33.52
N LYS A 1033 -9.57 -18.10 -34.02
CA LYS A 1033 -10.51 -17.97 -35.14
C LYS A 1033 -11.87 -18.63 -34.86
N ASP A 1034 -12.24 -18.71 -33.59
CA ASP A 1034 -13.52 -19.26 -33.15
C ASP A 1034 -14.65 -18.25 -33.39
N ASN A 1035 -15.84 -18.78 -33.73
CA ASN A 1035 -16.98 -17.93 -34.01
C ASN A 1035 -17.78 -17.63 -32.74
N ILE A 1036 -17.59 -16.45 -32.17
CA ILE A 1036 -18.33 -15.99 -30.98
C ILE A 1036 -19.75 -15.48 -31.29
N VAL A 1037 -20.07 -15.25 -32.57
CA VAL A 1037 -21.38 -14.75 -33.03
C VAL A 1037 -22.36 -15.91 -33.22
N ASP A 1038 -21.87 -17.09 -33.61
CA ASP A 1038 -22.68 -18.30 -33.77
C ASP A 1038 -23.04 -18.90 -32.39
N HIS A 1039 -24.26 -18.62 -31.93
CA HIS A 1039 -24.78 -19.12 -30.67
C HIS A 1039 -24.87 -20.65 -30.60
N GLU A 1040 -25.05 -21.35 -31.73
CA GLU A 1040 -25.08 -22.82 -31.75
C GLU A 1040 -23.68 -23.40 -31.55
N ARG A 1041 -22.66 -22.82 -32.19
CA ARG A 1041 -21.26 -23.21 -31.94
C ARG A 1041 -20.84 -23.00 -30.49
N VAL A 1042 -21.19 -21.86 -29.90
CA VAL A 1042 -20.91 -21.61 -28.47
C VAL A 1042 -21.63 -22.63 -27.58
N ARG A 1043 -22.86 -23.01 -27.90
CA ARG A 1043 -23.59 -24.09 -27.18
C ARG A 1043 -22.93 -25.45 -27.36
N ALA A 1044 -22.48 -25.79 -28.57
CA ALA A 1044 -21.76 -27.02 -28.86
C ALA A 1044 -20.43 -27.10 -28.08
N ALA A 1045 -19.67 -26.00 -28.02
CA ALA A 1045 -18.43 -25.93 -27.23
C ALA A 1045 -18.70 -26.12 -25.73
N ARG A 1046 -19.76 -25.51 -25.17
CA ARG A 1046 -20.18 -25.78 -23.77
C ARG A 1046 -20.55 -27.24 -23.54
N ARG A 1047 -21.22 -27.88 -24.49
CA ARG A 1047 -21.53 -29.33 -24.41
C ARG A 1047 -20.24 -30.15 -24.41
N ASN A 1048 -19.25 -29.81 -25.24
CA ASN A 1048 -17.96 -30.47 -25.26
C ASN A 1048 -17.23 -30.35 -23.90
N VAL A 1049 -17.26 -29.19 -23.26
CA VAL A 1049 -16.70 -29.01 -21.91
C VAL A 1049 -17.38 -29.96 -20.91
N ARG A 1050 -18.72 -30.03 -20.89
CA ARG A 1050 -19.46 -30.95 -20.01
C ARG A 1050 -19.12 -32.41 -20.28
N LEU A 1051 -18.95 -32.80 -21.55
CA LEU A 1051 -18.53 -34.15 -21.94
C LEU A 1051 -17.11 -34.46 -21.46
N MET A 1052 -16.18 -33.50 -21.53
CA MET A 1052 -14.83 -33.69 -20.98
C MET A 1052 -14.85 -33.82 -19.46
N GLN A 1053 -15.65 -33.03 -18.75
CA GLN A 1053 -15.82 -33.16 -17.30
C GLN A 1053 -16.35 -34.54 -16.89
N LEU A 1054 -17.32 -35.07 -17.64
CA LEU A 1054 -17.84 -36.42 -17.42
C LEU A 1054 -16.76 -37.48 -17.67
N LYS A 1055 -15.98 -37.34 -18.73
CA LYS A 1055 -14.84 -38.23 -19.03
C LYS A 1055 -13.78 -38.18 -17.92
N ASP A 1056 -13.42 -36.98 -17.47
CA ASP A 1056 -12.44 -36.77 -16.40
C ASP A 1056 -12.92 -37.42 -15.09
N ALA A 1057 -14.22 -37.28 -14.76
CA ALA A 1057 -14.84 -37.93 -13.61
C ALA A 1057 -14.81 -39.46 -13.72
N LEU A 1058 -15.18 -40.01 -14.88
CA LEU A 1058 -15.17 -41.46 -15.14
C LEU A 1058 -13.75 -42.03 -15.08
N VAL A 1059 -12.77 -41.38 -15.70
CA VAL A 1059 -11.36 -41.82 -15.67
C VAL A 1059 -10.82 -41.79 -14.25
N THR A 1060 -11.13 -40.75 -13.47
CA THR A 1060 -10.72 -40.66 -12.06
C THR A 1060 -11.34 -41.79 -11.24
N PHE A 1061 -12.63 -42.05 -11.44
CA PHE A 1061 -13.35 -43.15 -10.81
C PHE A 1061 -12.71 -44.51 -11.13
N VAL A 1062 -12.47 -44.81 -12.41
CA VAL A 1062 -11.84 -46.08 -12.83
C VAL A 1062 -10.41 -46.21 -12.29
N MET A 1063 -9.61 -45.14 -12.35
CA MET A 1063 -8.23 -45.16 -11.83
C MET A 1063 -8.17 -45.40 -10.33
N CYS A 1064 -9.02 -44.72 -9.55
CA CYS A 1064 -9.10 -44.94 -8.11
C CYS A 1064 -9.63 -46.34 -7.77
N TYR A 1065 -10.52 -46.90 -8.60
CA TYR A 1065 -11.02 -48.27 -8.44
C TYR A 1065 -9.88 -49.27 -8.61
N LEU A 1066 -9.12 -49.16 -9.71
CA LEU A 1066 -7.96 -49.99 -9.99
C LEU A 1066 -6.86 -49.84 -8.92
N CYS A 1067 -6.57 -48.61 -8.47
CA CYS A 1067 -5.60 -48.38 -7.39
C CYS A 1067 -6.04 -49.02 -6.07
N THR A 1068 -7.33 -48.93 -5.72
CA THR A 1068 -7.86 -49.53 -4.49
C THR A 1068 -7.82 -51.05 -4.56
N ALA A 1069 -8.22 -51.62 -5.70
CA ALA A 1069 -8.10 -53.04 -5.98
C ALA A 1069 -6.67 -53.56 -5.86
N LEU A 1070 -5.68 -52.84 -6.40
CA LEU A 1070 -4.26 -53.20 -6.29
C LEU A 1070 -3.71 -53.07 -4.87
N LEU A 1071 -4.10 -52.01 -4.14
CA LEU A 1071 -3.60 -51.75 -2.78
C LEU A 1071 -4.19 -52.70 -1.73
N THR A 1072 -5.43 -53.15 -1.93
CA THR A 1072 -6.16 -53.97 -0.95
C THR A 1072 -6.30 -55.42 -1.35
N GLY A 1073 -5.98 -55.77 -2.60
CA GLY A 1073 -6.22 -57.10 -3.17
C GLY A 1073 -7.69 -57.47 -3.33
N SER A 1074 -8.63 -56.53 -3.08
CA SER A 1074 -10.07 -56.78 -3.05
C SER A 1074 -10.83 -55.81 -3.94
N MET A 1075 -11.78 -56.35 -4.72
CA MET A 1075 -12.67 -55.58 -5.60
C MET A 1075 -13.85 -54.92 -4.87
N THR A 1076 -14.00 -55.17 -3.57
CA THR A 1076 -15.16 -54.74 -2.75
C THR A 1076 -14.82 -53.71 -1.67
N ALA A 1077 -13.62 -53.14 -1.67
CA ALA A 1077 -13.14 -52.16 -0.68
C ALA A 1077 -13.72 -50.73 -0.90
N TRP A 1078 -15.06 -50.61 -0.95
CA TRP A 1078 -15.79 -49.37 -1.22
C TRP A 1078 -15.50 -48.24 -0.22
N HIS A 1079 -15.19 -48.58 1.03
CA HIS A 1079 -14.89 -47.65 2.12
C HIS A 1079 -13.55 -46.89 1.93
N ILE A 1080 -12.62 -47.42 1.12
CA ILE A 1080 -11.37 -46.74 0.74
C ILE A 1080 -11.53 -46.07 -0.63
N PHE A 1081 -12.20 -46.78 -1.56
CA PHE A 1081 -12.39 -46.35 -2.92
C PHE A 1081 -13.16 -45.02 -3.06
N LEU A 1082 -14.30 -44.87 -2.35
CA LEU A 1082 -15.14 -43.67 -2.49
C LEU A 1082 -14.44 -42.40 -1.96
N PRO A 1083 -13.83 -42.39 -0.75
CA PRO A 1083 -13.04 -41.24 -0.30
C PRO A 1083 -11.84 -40.93 -1.20
N LEU A 1084 -11.10 -41.95 -1.65
CA LEU A 1084 -9.96 -41.76 -2.55
C LEU A 1084 -10.39 -41.14 -3.88
N THR A 1085 -11.50 -41.60 -4.45
CA THR A 1085 -12.08 -41.04 -5.66
C THR A 1085 -12.53 -39.60 -5.45
N ALA A 1086 -13.18 -39.28 -4.33
CA ALA A 1086 -13.59 -37.91 -4.00
C ALA A 1086 -12.38 -36.97 -3.85
N ILE A 1087 -11.33 -37.41 -3.16
CA ILE A 1087 -10.08 -36.64 -2.97
C ILE A 1087 -9.36 -36.44 -4.31
N MET A 1088 -9.18 -37.51 -5.08
CA MET A 1088 -8.51 -37.45 -6.37
C MET A 1088 -9.31 -36.62 -7.37
N HIS A 1089 -10.64 -36.77 -7.39
CA HIS A 1089 -11.51 -35.96 -8.23
C HIS A 1089 -11.48 -34.50 -7.83
N GLY A 1090 -11.44 -34.16 -6.53
CA GLY A 1090 -11.25 -32.79 -6.05
C GLY A 1090 -9.86 -32.22 -6.36
N TYR A 1091 -8.81 -33.04 -6.37
CA TYR A 1091 -7.45 -32.63 -6.74
C TYR A 1091 -7.29 -32.42 -8.26
N CYS A 1092 -7.86 -33.32 -9.06
CA CYS A 1092 -7.87 -33.26 -10.52
C CYS A 1092 -8.82 -32.18 -11.03
N SER A 1093 -9.94 -31.96 -10.34
CA SER A 1093 -10.99 -31.01 -10.73
C SER A 1093 -11.01 -29.85 -9.75
N VAL A 1094 -10.33 -28.74 -10.11
CA VAL A 1094 -10.37 -27.51 -9.32
C VAL A 1094 -11.71 -26.79 -9.55
N PHE A 1095 -12.79 -27.34 -9.00
CA PHE A 1095 -14.12 -26.74 -9.04
C PHE A 1095 -14.35 -25.82 -7.84
N THR A 1096 -14.39 -24.53 -8.13
CA THR A 1096 -15.53 -23.68 -7.73
C THR A 1096 -15.64 -22.59 -8.79
N TYR A 1097 -16.44 -22.83 -9.84
CA TYR A 1097 -17.00 -21.73 -10.62
C TYR A 1097 -17.90 -20.95 -9.67
N GLN A 1098 -17.48 -19.75 -9.29
CA GLN A 1098 -18.32 -18.80 -8.59
C GLN A 1098 -18.66 -17.69 -9.59
N PRO A 1099 -19.95 -17.49 -9.90
CA PRO A 1099 -20.38 -16.35 -10.70
C PRO A 1099 -19.88 -15.06 -10.02
N CYS A 1100 -19.07 -14.28 -10.71
CA CYS A 1100 -18.57 -13.01 -10.20
C CYS A 1100 -19.07 -11.83 -11.04
N GLY A 1101 -19.84 -12.11 -12.10
CA GLY A 1101 -20.45 -11.12 -12.98
C GLY A 1101 -19.43 -10.54 -13.95
N ILE A 1102 -19.21 -11.22 -15.08
CA ILE A 1102 -18.36 -10.74 -16.18
C ILE A 1102 -19.11 -9.77 -17.11
N ALA A 1103 -18.37 -8.99 -17.89
CA ALA A 1103 -18.95 -8.08 -18.88
C ALA A 1103 -19.80 -8.83 -19.93
N SER A 1104 -20.74 -8.11 -20.56
CA SER A 1104 -21.58 -8.70 -21.60
C SER A 1104 -20.77 -8.96 -22.87
N ILE A 1105 -21.00 -10.11 -23.50
CA ILE A 1105 -20.46 -10.39 -24.84
C ILE A 1105 -21.01 -9.40 -25.88
N HIS A 1106 -22.22 -8.88 -25.66
CA HIS A 1106 -22.81 -7.87 -26.53
C HIS A 1106 -22.01 -6.56 -26.47
N ASP A 1107 -21.66 -6.11 -25.26
CA ASP A 1107 -20.85 -4.89 -25.07
C ASP A 1107 -19.45 -5.06 -25.67
N TYR A 1108 -18.82 -6.21 -25.45
CA TYR A 1108 -17.52 -6.53 -26.06
C TYR A 1108 -17.60 -6.49 -27.59
N LYS A 1109 -18.60 -7.18 -28.17
CA LYS A 1109 -18.82 -7.21 -29.62
C LYS A 1109 -18.98 -5.80 -30.17
N LYS A 1110 -19.85 -4.98 -29.55
CA LYS A 1110 -20.07 -3.60 -29.95
C LYS A 1110 -18.76 -2.80 -29.98
N ARG A 1111 -17.97 -2.85 -28.89
CA ARG A 1111 -16.66 -2.15 -28.83
C ARG A 1111 -15.69 -2.59 -29.92
N VAL A 1112 -15.65 -3.89 -30.23
CA VAL A 1112 -14.78 -4.44 -31.28
C VAL A 1112 -15.25 -4.00 -32.66
N GLU A 1113 -16.56 -4.05 -32.93
CA GLU A 1113 -17.14 -3.61 -34.20
C GLU A 1113 -16.94 -2.09 -34.41
N ASP A 1114 -17.12 -1.28 -33.36
CA ASP A 1114 -16.86 0.16 -33.39
C ASP A 1114 -15.38 0.45 -33.70
N ALA A 1115 -14.46 -0.29 -33.08
CA ALA A 1115 -13.02 -0.16 -33.30
C ALA A 1115 -12.59 -0.62 -34.70
N MET A 1116 -13.19 -1.70 -35.22
CA MET A 1116 -12.92 -2.19 -36.57
C MET A 1116 -13.62 -1.37 -37.66
N GLY A 1117 -14.72 -0.69 -37.35
CA GLY A 1117 -15.55 0.00 -38.34
C GLY A 1117 -16.32 -0.93 -39.27
N GLU A 1118 -16.37 -2.22 -38.98
CA GLU A 1118 -17.14 -3.22 -39.72
C GLU A 1118 -17.67 -4.30 -38.76
N PRO A 1119 -18.80 -4.96 -39.08
CA PRO A 1119 -19.35 -6.00 -38.23
C PRO A 1119 -18.42 -7.20 -38.16
N LEU A 1120 -18.41 -7.87 -37.01
CA LEU A 1120 -17.59 -9.05 -36.77
C LEU A 1120 -18.16 -10.21 -37.60
N LYS A 1121 -17.53 -10.49 -38.75
CA LYS A 1121 -18.01 -11.50 -39.70
C LYS A 1121 -17.92 -12.90 -39.09
N PRO A 1122 -18.89 -13.78 -39.35
CA PRO A 1122 -18.74 -15.20 -39.03
C PRO A 1122 -17.55 -15.74 -39.83
N MET A 1123 -16.48 -16.15 -39.16
CA MET A 1123 -15.33 -16.75 -39.82
C MET A 1123 -15.75 -18.08 -40.44
N LYS A 1124 -15.60 -18.20 -41.76
CA LYS A 1124 -15.83 -19.46 -42.49
C LYS A 1124 -14.81 -20.49 -42.00
N SER A 1125 -15.32 -21.65 -41.58
CA SER A 1125 -14.53 -22.79 -41.09
C SER A 1125 -13.57 -23.32 -42.13
#